data_AF-A0A7Y5MQW6-F1
#
_entry.id   AF-A0A7Y5MQW6-F1
#
_cell.length_a   1.000
_cell.length_b   1.000
_cell.length_c   1.000
_cell.angle_alpha   90.00
_cell.angle_beta   90.00
_cell.angle_gamma   90.00
#
_symmetry.space_group_name_H-M   'P 1'
#
loop_
_entity.id
_entity.type
_entity.pdbx_description
1 polymer ?
#
loop_
_entity_poly.entity_id
_entity_poly.type
_entity_poly.pdbx_seq_one_letter_code
_entity_poly.pdbx_strand_id
1 'polypeptide(L)'
;MSAGNTNNDIVKVISKGRPEHISLDFERLRSEGIRHLENLATEIWTDFNAHDPGITILEVLCYAITDLAYRTRILPIADIASSGGSGKPWFEAAEILPVSPVTAKDFRKILIDLDGIRNAWIERAKPSDAGIKKLNESIEYLHKKPVFKLKCLDDNNNWDIEAINALASKFVAPKNAEGEDNPDHKVIVETITNVEIAGGEQDLIKTIDKIKTKLKSELKPREGNPLIDPEAIVKEIICTQGYFEFSTTTESTYALGFSGIYRIWLEVDDDIDPKSTKQTEKIIRRAMRRLQENRSLGHDFLEPEVIQNWKFCLCIDIETEPAANEKMIAAEILHRIQEFLVPTIRFYNFAEMRAKGYASDQIFNGPLLNHGFIDDREMERATLPQYVFHSDLMRIAMETPGVLDVHELSIKGPGTNGKYVQDWKVEIRDSELPNAEEPLKPLLDACCSKVQVHRGDLTSVFYGDALEEEYNGLRLAAQGLSFDQPGGPVFEGGSYRPDLGDYESIQYDFPGNYMIGSHRPHPGRIYATRQTQAYLLFFDQILSSYLSQLGRVKKLFAVQQNPEEPTQILPALFDAPGALELMGDFAELTFPLAAYAGVKHLAEEKEQLLLAQNEQLNVEITNTDDEVLQEALKQQIIQNQSLIATWKAMLAEMKKLENKPFAGITQLRKTVSEKAGNLYAEIAALVDKNVWEHYAALANNNIIRSLEIIGDPPAQRQDRRNKLLDHLIARFGESFSEYVASLLRADSNPEDNPWRQDFAEYLQDKARFLENIPIVGAERGRGLNYRKFREDKGPDVWNTTNVSGLQKRVSALLGMDAGRQQSLLGKLPYYFDITAKQPAQGRRLYQINLRRQKDDLTKKENPARRGPLMSSRDIKSLEVAEKIVKFLYQNIWKTDKLKPRHIPNDESYSQVFFEGEIPGEKDLFELFSRTVPNKEVLALHEELKALLSPRTTNDREGFHIIEHILLRPNDDRDQLLKLLPGCDFYETPKDPYSFWATIVLPDWVGRFQYPDFRNLVEHTFRREAPAYMALHFCWVNREAMYDFEPKFKNWLEEKAKCTSDECRVTEAANLLIEWLNVHLAPCICPDETPEKSICE
;
A
#
# COMPACT_ATOMS: atom_id res chain seq x y z
N MET A 1 31.29 -7.80 35.88
CA MET A 1 31.01 -7.30 37.25
C MET A 1 29.50 -7.35 37.45
N SER A 2 29.08 -7.93 38.57
CA SER A 2 27.69 -8.23 38.92
C SER A 2 26.86 -6.97 39.10
N ALA A 3 25.91 -6.70 38.19
CA ALA A 3 24.84 -5.74 38.42
C ALA A 3 23.66 -6.49 39.06
N GLY A 4 23.31 -6.08 40.26
CA GLY A 4 22.32 -6.70 41.12
C GLY A 4 20.93 -6.68 40.50
N ASN A 5 20.30 -7.85 40.52
CA ASN A 5 18.91 -8.06 40.17
C ASN A 5 18.06 -7.68 41.40
N THR A 6 17.66 -6.41 41.51
CA THR A 6 16.65 -5.97 42.49
C THR A 6 15.30 -5.82 41.79
N ASN A 7 14.72 -6.94 41.35
CA ASN A 7 13.29 -7.04 41.02
C ASN A 7 12.57 -7.75 42.17
N ASN A 8 12.60 -7.12 43.35
CA ASN A 8 11.95 -7.66 44.54
C ASN A 8 11.14 -6.58 45.29
N ASP A 9 10.43 -5.75 44.53
CA ASP A 9 9.35 -4.87 44.98
C ASP A 9 8.42 -4.75 43.77
N ILE A 10 7.26 -5.40 43.69
CA ILE A 10 6.01 -5.00 44.35
C ILE A 10 5.14 -6.26 44.45
N VAL A 11 5.19 -6.97 45.57
CA VAL A 11 3.96 -7.61 46.06
C VAL A 11 3.17 -6.46 46.66
N LYS A 12 2.22 -5.91 45.89
CA LYS A 12 1.27 -4.92 46.40
C LYS A 12 0.56 -5.57 47.58
N VAL A 13 1.01 -5.23 48.79
CA VAL A 13 0.29 -5.51 50.04
C VAL A 13 -1.14 -5.06 49.79
N ILE A 14 -2.12 -5.96 49.94
CA ILE A 14 -3.54 -5.60 49.84
C ILE A 14 -3.75 -4.40 50.77
N SER A 15 -4.03 -3.24 50.18
CA SER A 15 -4.27 -2.00 50.90
C SER A 15 -5.32 -2.27 51.98
N LYS A 16 -5.00 -2.01 53.25
CA LYS A 16 -5.97 -2.08 54.35
C LYS A 16 -7.02 -0.95 54.29
N GLY A 17 -6.85 0.02 53.39
CA GLY A 17 -7.80 1.10 53.12
C GLY A 17 -8.87 0.67 52.11
N ARG A 18 -10.05 1.30 52.18
CA ARG A 18 -11.10 1.11 51.17
C ARG A 18 -10.55 1.40 49.77
N PRO A 19 -10.89 0.59 48.75
CA PRO A 19 -10.52 0.86 47.36
C PRO A 19 -11.01 2.24 46.91
N GLU A 20 -10.18 2.98 46.17
CA GLU A 20 -10.54 4.33 45.72
C GLU A 20 -11.73 4.33 44.73
N HIS A 21 -11.83 3.29 43.90
CA HIS A 21 -12.88 3.19 42.89
C HIS A 21 -14.05 2.34 43.38
N ILE A 22 -15.28 2.84 43.17
CA ILE A 22 -16.53 2.20 43.59
C ILE A 22 -16.64 0.74 43.14
N SER A 23 -16.20 0.43 41.92
CA SER A 23 -16.32 -0.92 41.35
C SER A 23 -15.38 -1.96 41.98
N LEU A 24 -14.42 -1.54 42.80
CA LEU A 24 -13.55 -2.44 43.58
C LEU A 24 -14.03 -2.56 45.03
N ASP A 25 -14.97 -1.71 45.46
CA ASP A 25 -15.51 -1.69 46.82
C ASP A 25 -16.85 -2.45 46.85
N PHE A 26 -16.78 -3.69 47.32
CA PHE A 26 -17.93 -4.58 47.44
C PHE A 26 -19.08 -3.96 48.23
N GLU A 27 -18.80 -3.35 49.40
CA GLU A 27 -19.83 -2.80 50.28
C GLU A 27 -20.54 -1.63 49.61
N ARG A 28 -19.80 -0.84 48.85
CA ARG A 28 -20.36 0.28 48.10
C ARG A 28 -21.20 -0.20 46.92
N LEU A 29 -20.74 -1.20 46.17
CA LEU A 29 -21.53 -1.83 45.09
C LEU A 29 -22.84 -2.40 45.63
N ARG A 30 -22.77 -3.12 46.75
CA ARG A 30 -23.93 -3.71 47.43
C ARG A 30 -24.91 -2.62 47.86
N SER A 31 -24.43 -1.55 48.49
CA SER A 31 -25.25 -0.42 48.93
C SER A 31 -25.94 0.27 47.74
N GLU A 32 -25.23 0.47 46.62
CA GLU A 32 -25.82 1.00 45.39
C GLU A 32 -26.85 0.06 44.78
N GLY A 33 -26.57 -1.25 44.77
CA GLY A 33 -27.50 -2.27 44.29
C GLY A 33 -28.81 -2.27 45.08
N ILE A 34 -28.73 -2.22 46.41
CA ILE A 34 -29.91 -2.09 47.29
C ILE A 34 -30.65 -0.79 47.00
N ARG A 35 -29.94 0.33 46.88
CA ARG A 35 -30.55 1.62 46.51
C ARG A 35 -31.30 1.54 45.18
N HIS A 36 -30.78 0.81 44.19
CA HIS A 36 -31.48 0.58 42.92
C HIS A 36 -32.74 -0.27 43.11
N LEU A 37 -32.68 -1.33 43.92
CA LEU A 37 -33.84 -2.16 44.24
C LEU A 37 -34.93 -1.38 44.98
N GLU A 38 -34.56 -0.55 45.96
CA GLU A 38 -35.48 0.35 46.65
C GLU A 38 -36.19 1.28 45.65
N ASN A 39 -35.45 1.92 44.75
CA ASN A 39 -36.06 2.83 43.79
C ASN A 39 -36.98 2.14 42.76
N LEU A 40 -36.69 0.89 42.39
CA LEU A 40 -37.42 0.19 41.34
C LEU A 40 -38.59 -0.65 41.86
N ALA A 41 -38.48 -1.17 43.08
CA ALA A 41 -39.33 -2.28 43.54
C ALA A 41 -39.83 -2.14 44.98
N THR A 42 -39.68 -1.01 45.67
CA THR A 42 -40.12 -0.86 47.09
C THR A 42 -41.59 -1.23 47.33
N GLU A 43 -42.47 -1.09 46.33
CA GLU A 43 -43.89 -1.46 46.47
C GLU A 43 -44.12 -2.99 46.49
N ILE A 44 -43.18 -3.78 45.95
CA ILE A 44 -43.32 -5.23 45.75
C ILE A 44 -42.31 -6.01 46.60
N TRP A 45 -41.07 -5.53 46.69
CA TRP A 45 -39.97 -6.14 47.44
C TRP A 45 -39.53 -5.20 48.55
N THR A 46 -39.91 -5.53 49.78
CA THR A 46 -39.72 -4.67 50.97
C THR A 46 -38.63 -5.16 51.93
N ASP A 47 -38.11 -6.37 51.72
CA ASP A 47 -37.12 -7.00 52.60
C ASP A 47 -35.75 -7.06 51.91
N PHE A 48 -34.80 -6.24 52.37
CA PHE A 48 -33.45 -6.15 51.82
C PHE A 48 -32.38 -6.75 52.74
N ASN A 49 -32.79 -7.66 53.64
CA ASN A 49 -31.87 -8.31 54.57
C ASN A 49 -31.12 -9.49 53.92
N ALA A 50 -29.98 -9.87 54.50
CA ALA A 50 -29.09 -10.93 54.00
C ALA A 50 -29.70 -12.35 53.96
N HIS A 51 -30.89 -12.56 54.54
CA HIS A 51 -31.58 -13.85 54.47
C HIS A 51 -32.46 -13.97 53.22
N ASP A 52 -32.74 -12.86 52.54
CA ASP A 52 -33.49 -12.84 51.29
C ASP A 52 -32.63 -13.40 50.15
N PRO A 53 -33.11 -14.41 49.40
CA PRO A 53 -32.33 -14.98 48.31
C PRO A 53 -31.95 -14.03 47.19
N GLY A 54 -32.76 -13.00 46.93
CA GLY A 54 -32.46 -11.99 45.92
C GLY A 54 -31.32 -11.05 46.35
N ILE A 55 -31.18 -10.80 47.66
CA ILE A 55 -30.04 -10.06 48.21
C ILE A 55 -28.76 -10.89 48.12
N THR A 56 -28.83 -12.20 48.39
CA THR A 56 -27.69 -13.11 48.17
C THR A 56 -27.24 -13.09 46.71
N ILE A 57 -28.18 -13.11 45.74
CA ILE A 57 -27.84 -13.00 44.31
C ILE A 57 -27.14 -11.67 44.03
N LEU A 58 -27.66 -10.55 44.56
CA LEU A 58 -27.03 -9.24 44.41
C LEU A 58 -25.60 -9.21 44.98
N GLU A 59 -25.38 -9.82 46.15
CA GLU A 59 -24.05 -9.89 46.78
C GLU A 59 -23.07 -10.67 45.90
N VAL A 60 -23.46 -11.85 45.39
CA VAL A 60 -22.62 -12.63 44.46
C VAL A 60 -22.29 -11.82 43.19
N LEU A 61 -23.27 -11.11 42.62
CA LEU A 61 -23.04 -10.25 41.46
C LEU A 61 -22.08 -9.09 41.79
N CYS A 62 -22.20 -8.48 42.98
CA CYS A 62 -21.27 -7.45 43.43
C CYS A 62 -19.84 -7.99 43.49
N TYR A 63 -19.66 -9.20 44.01
CA TYR A 63 -18.35 -9.87 44.04
C TYR A 63 -17.80 -10.10 42.63
N ALA A 64 -18.60 -10.66 41.72
CA ALA A 64 -18.18 -10.88 40.33
C ALA A 64 -17.80 -9.57 39.60
N ILE A 65 -18.50 -8.47 39.86
CA ILE A 65 -18.16 -7.15 39.32
C ILE A 65 -16.79 -6.67 39.84
N THR A 66 -16.41 -7.01 41.08
CA THR A 66 -15.08 -6.65 41.60
C THR A 66 -13.94 -7.35 40.87
N ASP A 67 -14.11 -8.60 40.41
CA ASP A 67 -13.11 -9.28 39.56
C ASP A 67 -12.99 -8.58 38.20
N LEU A 68 -14.12 -8.30 37.54
CA LEU A 68 -14.11 -7.54 36.29
C LEU A 68 -13.43 -6.17 36.45
N ALA A 69 -13.69 -5.47 37.54
CA ALA A 69 -13.05 -4.20 37.87
C ALA A 69 -11.55 -4.34 38.14
N TYR A 70 -11.14 -5.42 38.79
CA TYR A 70 -9.73 -5.73 39.03
C TYR A 70 -8.99 -5.89 37.70
N ARG A 71 -9.51 -6.71 36.78
CA ARG A 71 -8.89 -6.97 35.47
C ARG A 71 -8.85 -5.73 34.57
N THR A 72 -9.85 -4.85 34.66
CA THR A 72 -9.94 -3.65 33.80
C THR A 72 -9.23 -2.42 34.35
N ARG A 73 -9.03 -2.30 35.67
CA ARG A 73 -8.49 -1.08 36.31
C ARG A 73 -7.18 -1.26 37.05
N ILE A 74 -6.91 -2.47 37.56
CA ILE A 74 -5.70 -2.73 38.35
C ILE A 74 -4.57 -3.28 37.48
N LEU A 75 -4.90 -4.07 36.46
CA LEU A 75 -3.89 -4.59 35.54
C LEU A 75 -3.29 -3.47 34.67
N PRO A 76 -1.96 -3.48 34.45
CA PRO A 76 -1.31 -2.55 33.53
C PRO A 76 -1.89 -2.68 32.12
N ILE A 77 -2.10 -1.55 31.44
CA ILE A 77 -2.57 -1.55 30.04
C ILE A 77 -1.62 -2.32 29.12
N ALA A 78 -0.31 -2.31 29.42
CA ALA A 78 0.69 -3.07 28.68
C ALA A 78 0.42 -4.58 28.73
N ASP A 79 -0.03 -5.11 29.87
CA ASP A 79 -0.36 -6.53 30.04
C ASP A 79 -1.65 -6.89 29.28
N ILE A 80 -2.65 -6.00 29.32
CA ILE A 80 -3.92 -6.17 28.60
C ILE A 80 -3.71 -6.17 27.08
N ALA A 81 -2.78 -5.34 26.58
CA ALA A 81 -2.49 -5.21 25.16
C ALA A 81 -1.41 -6.19 24.65
N SER A 82 -0.74 -6.93 25.53
CA SER A 82 0.32 -7.88 25.18
C SER A 82 -0.22 -9.09 24.40
N SER A 83 0.47 -9.46 23.31
CA SER A 83 -0.04 -10.46 22.35
C SER A 83 0.62 -11.84 22.41
N GLY A 84 1.61 -12.04 23.29
CA GLY A 84 2.33 -13.32 23.41
C GLY A 84 2.98 -13.78 22.09
N GLY A 85 3.25 -12.85 21.17
CA GLY A 85 3.82 -13.13 19.83
C GLY A 85 2.82 -13.15 18.66
N SER A 86 1.53 -12.88 18.88
CA SER A 86 0.49 -12.90 17.83
C SER A 86 0.04 -11.49 17.39
N GLY A 87 0.62 -10.97 16.30
CA GLY A 87 0.23 -9.69 15.70
C GLY A 87 0.77 -8.46 16.46
N LYS A 88 1.13 -7.42 15.71
CA LYS A 88 1.66 -6.17 16.26
C LYS A 88 0.50 -5.23 16.64
N PRO A 89 0.35 -4.87 17.92
CA PRO A 89 -0.80 -4.08 18.37
C PRO A 89 -0.72 -2.59 17.97
N TRP A 90 0.46 -2.07 17.62
CA TRP A 90 0.69 -0.69 17.19
C TRP A 90 1.93 -0.58 16.29
N PHE A 91 2.04 0.52 15.56
CA PHE A 91 3.30 0.88 14.89
C PHE A 91 4.30 1.47 15.88
N GLU A 92 5.57 1.16 15.69
CA GLU A 92 6.67 1.80 16.39
C GLU A 92 7.07 3.12 15.73
N ALA A 93 7.74 4.00 16.47
CA ALA A 93 8.20 5.30 15.97
C ALA A 93 9.06 5.16 14.71
N ALA A 94 9.97 4.18 14.67
CA ALA A 94 10.84 3.91 13.53
C ALA A 94 10.10 3.35 12.31
N GLU A 95 8.86 2.88 12.47
CA GLU A 95 8.04 2.39 11.35
C GLU A 95 7.17 3.49 10.76
N ILE A 96 6.61 4.37 11.60
CA ILE A 96 5.56 5.31 11.18
C ILE A 96 6.02 6.75 10.93
N LEU A 97 7.09 7.19 11.61
CA LEU A 97 7.56 8.58 11.53
C LEU A 97 8.50 8.84 10.34
N PRO A 98 9.42 7.94 9.97
CA PRO A 98 10.31 8.19 8.84
C PRO A 98 9.56 8.39 7.53
N VAL A 99 10.11 9.27 6.69
CA VAL A 99 9.59 9.57 5.35
C VAL A 99 10.67 9.34 4.31
N SER A 100 10.28 9.03 3.08
CA SER A 100 11.23 8.96 1.97
C SER A 100 11.91 10.32 1.77
N PRO A 101 13.16 10.36 1.26
CA PRO A 101 13.86 11.61 0.98
C PRO A 101 13.06 12.54 0.08
N VAL A 102 12.88 13.79 0.51
CA VAL A 102 12.19 14.84 -0.26
C VAL A 102 13.02 16.11 -0.41
N THR A 103 13.94 16.37 0.53
CA THR A 103 14.83 17.53 0.47
C THR A 103 16.25 17.14 0.03
N ALA A 104 17.02 18.10 -0.47
CA ALA A 104 18.45 17.91 -0.78
C ALA A 104 19.23 17.40 0.46
N LYS A 105 18.81 17.82 1.66
CA LYS A 105 19.38 17.37 2.93
C LYS A 105 19.10 15.89 3.22
N ASP A 106 17.90 15.42 2.92
CA ASP A 106 17.56 14.00 3.07
C ASP A 106 18.35 13.13 2.10
N PHE A 107 18.46 13.56 0.84
CA PHE A 107 19.30 12.89 -0.16
C PHE A 107 20.77 12.86 0.25
N ARG A 108 21.27 13.95 0.85
CA ARG A 108 22.62 14.01 1.41
C ARG A 108 22.82 12.98 2.52
N LYS A 109 21.87 12.85 3.46
CA LYS A 109 21.94 11.84 4.54
C LYS A 109 22.00 10.40 4.02
N ILE A 110 21.13 10.04 3.06
CA ILE A 110 21.11 8.65 2.54
C ILE A 110 22.34 8.30 1.71
N LEU A 111 23.06 9.31 1.20
CA LEU A 111 24.34 9.15 0.50
C LEU A 111 25.50 8.99 1.50
N ILE A 112 25.53 9.80 2.58
CA ILE A 112 26.52 9.66 3.67
C ILE A 112 26.38 8.31 4.37
N ASP A 113 25.17 7.75 4.43
CA ASP A 113 24.90 6.41 4.98
C ASP A 113 25.45 5.25 4.11
N LEU A 114 26.21 5.52 3.04
CA LEU A 114 26.85 4.52 2.20
C LEU A 114 28.36 4.45 2.47
N ASP A 115 28.89 3.23 2.64
CA ASP A 115 30.34 3.03 2.84
C ASP A 115 31.17 3.62 1.69
N GLY A 116 32.19 4.41 2.03
CA GLY A 116 33.06 5.07 1.06
C GLY A 116 32.65 6.51 0.73
N ILE A 117 31.55 7.01 1.31
CA ILE A 117 31.07 8.39 1.11
C ILE A 117 31.11 9.11 2.45
N ARG A 118 32.03 10.08 2.55
CA ARG A 118 32.16 10.97 3.71
C ARG A 118 31.09 12.05 3.72
N ASN A 119 30.78 12.59 2.53
CA ASN A 119 29.84 13.69 2.36
C ASN A 119 29.26 13.71 0.94
N ALA A 120 28.18 14.46 0.75
CA ALA A 120 27.59 14.67 -0.57
C ALA A 120 26.87 16.02 -0.68
N TRP A 121 26.74 16.54 -1.90
CA TRP A 121 25.94 17.72 -2.21
C TRP A 121 25.01 17.45 -3.37
N ILE A 122 23.76 17.91 -3.24
CA ILE A 122 22.73 17.78 -4.26
C ILE A 122 22.31 19.18 -4.65
N GLU A 123 22.47 19.50 -5.93
CA GLU A 123 22.20 20.82 -6.49
C GLU A 123 21.35 20.70 -7.75
N ARG A 124 20.63 21.76 -8.10
CA ARG A 124 19.91 21.80 -9.38
C ARG A 124 20.91 21.77 -10.53
N ALA A 125 20.62 20.98 -11.55
CA ALA A 125 21.42 20.94 -12.76
C ALA A 125 21.39 22.30 -13.47
N LYS A 126 22.55 22.74 -13.95
CA LYS A 126 22.75 23.94 -14.76
C LYS A 126 22.73 23.56 -16.25
N PRO A 127 22.34 24.48 -17.15
CA PRO A 127 22.42 24.25 -18.59
C PRO A 127 23.82 23.89 -19.12
N SER A 128 24.86 24.27 -18.38
CA SER A 128 26.28 24.01 -18.69
C SER A 128 26.76 22.63 -18.26
N ASP A 129 26.04 21.92 -17.39
CA ASP A 129 26.47 20.60 -16.90
C ASP A 129 26.49 19.61 -18.08
N ALA A 130 27.51 18.75 -18.17
CA ALA A 130 27.79 17.93 -19.35
C ALA A 130 26.57 17.10 -19.81
N GLY A 131 25.82 16.54 -18.86
CA GLY A 131 24.60 15.77 -19.11
C GLY A 131 23.45 16.58 -19.70
N ILE A 132 23.38 17.89 -19.46
CA ILE A 132 22.37 18.82 -20.02
C ILE A 132 22.89 19.54 -21.27
N LYS A 133 24.18 19.87 -21.30
CA LYS A 133 24.82 20.56 -22.42
C LYS A 133 24.71 19.76 -23.72
N LYS A 134 24.94 18.44 -23.66
CA LYS A 134 24.76 17.54 -24.81
C LYS A 134 23.32 17.56 -25.35
N LEU A 135 22.33 17.69 -24.47
CA LEU A 135 20.93 17.89 -24.88
C LEU A 135 20.77 19.24 -25.58
N ASN A 136 21.21 20.35 -24.96
CA ASN A 136 21.02 21.69 -25.53
C ASN A 136 21.69 21.88 -26.90
N GLU A 137 22.85 21.25 -27.13
CA GLU A 137 23.53 21.24 -28.44
C GLU A 137 22.75 20.43 -29.50
N SER A 138 21.99 19.41 -29.07
CA SER A 138 21.14 18.60 -29.94
C SER A 138 19.77 19.26 -30.22
N ILE A 139 19.37 20.23 -29.39
CA ILE A 139 18.05 20.88 -29.44
C ILE A 139 18.15 22.30 -30.05
N GLU A 140 18.68 22.42 -31.27
CA GLU A 140 18.41 23.62 -32.11
C GLU A 140 16.91 23.71 -32.54
N TYR A 141 16.11 22.69 -32.21
CA TYR A 141 14.73 22.46 -32.71
C TYR A 141 13.58 23.10 -31.93
N LEU A 142 13.82 23.84 -30.83
CA LEU A 142 12.75 24.43 -30.00
C LEU A 142 12.17 25.75 -30.51
N HIS A 143 12.66 26.27 -31.63
CA HIS A 143 12.09 27.48 -32.22
C HIS A 143 10.83 27.14 -33.02
N LYS A 144 9.71 26.89 -32.35
CA LYS A 144 8.38 26.90 -32.97
C LYS A 144 7.51 27.91 -32.22
N LYS A 145 7.04 28.95 -32.92
CA LYS A 145 5.97 29.80 -32.39
C LYS A 145 4.61 29.10 -32.61
N PRO A 146 3.65 29.25 -31.70
CA PRO A 146 2.28 28.80 -31.93
C PRO A 146 1.65 29.66 -33.04
N VAL A 147 1.17 29.04 -34.13
CA VAL A 147 0.53 29.76 -35.25
C VAL A 147 -0.97 29.90 -35.00
N PHE A 148 -1.44 31.15 -34.94
CA PHE A 148 -2.85 31.48 -34.77
C PHE A 148 -3.57 31.40 -36.13
N LYS A 149 -4.68 30.65 -36.22
CA LYS A 149 -5.65 30.76 -37.32
C LYS A 149 -7.02 31.13 -36.74
N LEU A 150 -7.71 32.11 -37.31
CA LEU A 150 -9.08 32.41 -36.89
C LEU A 150 -10.03 31.44 -37.61
N LYS A 151 -11.00 30.84 -36.90
CA LYS A 151 -11.92 29.82 -37.44
C LYS A 151 -12.74 30.33 -38.63
N CYS A 152 -12.95 31.64 -38.69
CA CYS A 152 -13.80 32.30 -39.66
C CYS A 152 -13.04 32.88 -40.85
N LEU A 153 -11.84 32.37 -41.16
CA LEU A 153 -11.08 32.76 -42.34
C LEU A 153 -11.11 31.66 -43.40
N ASP A 154 -11.28 32.05 -44.65
CA ASP A 154 -11.11 31.17 -45.79
C ASP A 154 -9.62 30.84 -46.04
N ASP A 155 -9.35 29.95 -47.01
CA ASP A 155 -7.99 29.54 -47.36
C ASP A 155 -7.12 30.68 -47.92
N ASN A 156 -7.72 31.83 -48.23
CA ASN A 156 -7.04 33.04 -48.71
C ASN A 156 -6.88 34.11 -47.61
N ASN A 157 -7.13 33.79 -46.34
CA ASN A 157 -7.11 34.71 -45.19
C ASN A 157 -8.12 35.88 -45.31
N ASN A 158 -9.28 35.66 -45.93
CA ASN A 158 -10.41 36.60 -45.88
C ASN A 158 -11.48 36.08 -44.93
N TRP A 159 -12.29 36.98 -44.37
CA TRP A 159 -13.45 36.60 -43.56
C TRP A 159 -14.44 35.73 -44.36
N ASP A 160 -14.60 34.49 -43.94
CA ASP A 160 -15.64 33.59 -44.41
C ASP A 160 -16.97 33.95 -43.76
N ILE A 161 -17.81 34.64 -44.53
CA ILE A 161 -19.11 35.13 -44.07
C ILE A 161 -20.03 33.97 -43.64
N GLU A 162 -19.94 32.80 -44.27
CA GLU A 162 -20.78 31.65 -43.94
C GLU A 162 -20.36 31.07 -42.58
N ALA A 163 -19.06 30.96 -42.34
CA ALA A 163 -18.51 30.56 -41.04
C ALA A 163 -18.80 31.58 -39.92
N ILE A 164 -18.75 32.89 -40.20
CA ILE A 164 -19.12 33.95 -39.24
C ILE A 164 -20.60 33.88 -38.90
N ASN A 165 -21.46 33.67 -39.90
CA ASN A 165 -22.90 33.54 -39.67
C ASN A 165 -23.23 32.31 -38.81
N ALA A 166 -22.55 31.19 -39.06
CA ALA A 166 -22.67 29.99 -38.24
C ALA A 166 -22.20 30.25 -36.79
N LEU A 167 -21.07 30.95 -36.61
CA LEU A 167 -20.55 31.33 -35.30
C LEU A 167 -21.51 32.26 -34.55
N ALA A 168 -22.00 33.34 -35.19
CA ALA A 168 -22.93 34.29 -34.59
C ALA A 168 -24.24 33.60 -34.18
N SER A 169 -24.71 32.62 -34.97
CA SER A 169 -25.91 31.83 -34.68
C SER A 169 -25.81 31.00 -33.40
N LYS A 170 -24.59 30.67 -32.93
CA LYS A 170 -24.38 29.99 -31.64
C LYS A 170 -24.72 30.87 -30.44
N PHE A 171 -24.60 32.20 -30.58
CA PHE A 171 -24.83 33.16 -29.51
C PHE A 171 -26.20 33.82 -29.61
N VAL A 172 -26.68 34.07 -30.83
CA VAL A 172 -27.95 34.76 -31.10
C VAL A 172 -28.59 34.18 -32.35
N ALA A 173 -29.87 33.83 -32.33
CA ALA A 173 -30.56 33.36 -33.53
C ALA A 173 -30.60 34.46 -34.61
N PRO A 174 -30.40 34.13 -35.91
CA PRO A 174 -30.41 35.11 -37.01
C PRO A 174 -31.75 35.82 -37.19
N LYS A 175 -32.85 35.21 -36.71
CA LYS A 175 -34.18 35.80 -36.68
C LYS A 175 -34.71 35.88 -35.26
N ASN A 176 -35.43 36.95 -34.94
CA ASN A 176 -36.16 37.08 -33.69
C ASN A 176 -37.44 36.21 -33.70
N ALA A 177 -38.17 36.18 -32.58
CA ALA A 177 -39.40 35.38 -32.44
C ALA A 177 -40.52 35.77 -33.43
N GLU A 178 -40.44 36.95 -34.05
CA GLU A 178 -41.39 37.47 -35.04
C GLU A 178 -40.96 37.21 -36.49
N GLY A 179 -39.81 36.54 -36.70
CA GLY A 179 -39.29 36.16 -38.01
C GLY A 179 -38.54 37.28 -38.75
N GLU A 180 -38.30 38.42 -38.10
CA GLU A 180 -37.47 39.52 -38.59
C GLU A 180 -35.98 39.30 -38.24
N ASP A 181 -35.07 39.93 -38.99
CA ASP A 181 -33.63 39.80 -38.78
C ASP A 181 -33.23 40.31 -37.39
N ASN A 182 -32.49 39.48 -36.64
CA ASN A 182 -32.09 39.85 -35.29
C ASN A 182 -30.96 40.89 -35.33
N PRO A 183 -31.17 42.09 -34.75
CA PRO A 183 -30.19 43.16 -34.82
C PRO A 183 -28.87 42.82 -34.13
N ASP A 184 -28.87 42.00 -33.06
CA ASP A 184 -27.65 41.63 -32.34
C ASP A 184 -26.83 40.59 -33.12
N HIS A 185 -27.50 39.66 -33.82
CA HIS A 185 -26.84 38.73 -34.75
C HIS A 185 -26.15 39.51 -35.89
N LYS A 186 -26.87 40.47 -36.47
CA LYS A 186 -26.33 41.35 -37.51
C LYS A 186 -25.12 42.16 -37.04
N VAL A 187 -25.18 42.72 -35.82
CA VAL A 187 -24.05 43.45 -35.22
C VAL A 187 -22.83 42.55 -35.07
N ILE A 188 -22.99 41.31 -34.60
CA ILE A 188 -21.85 40.37 -34.45
C ILE A 188 -21.20 40.10 -35.82
N VAL A 189 -22.01 39.77 -36.84
CA VAL A 189 -21.52 39.46 -38.19
C VAL A 189 -20.82 40.67 -38.82
N GLU A 190 -21.43 41.85 -38.75
CA GLU A 190 -20.87 43.10 -39.29
C GLU A 190 -19.63 43.55 -38.54
N THR A 191 -19.59 43.41 -37.21
CA THR A 191 -18.43 43.79 -36.40
C THR A 191 -17.20 42.97 -36.79
N ILE A 192 -17.37 41.66 -36.94
CA ILE A 192 -16.26 40.75 -37.27
C ILE A 192 -15.80 41.00 -38.71
N THR A 193 -16.72 41.05 -39.68
CA THR A 193 -16.39 41.24 -41.10
C THR A 193 -15.76 42.61 -41.42
N ASN A 194 -16.11 43.66 -40.67
CA ASN A 194 -15.60 45.02 -40.89
C ASN A 194 -14.25 45.31 -40.21
N VAL A 195 -13.64 44.35 -39.54
CA VAL A 195 -12.28 44.50 -38.99
C VAL A 195 -11.28 44.03 -40.05
N GLU A 196 -10.43 44.95 -40.51
CA GLU A 196 -9.30 44.60 -41.38
C GLU A 196 -8.35 43.62 -40.68
N ILE A 197 -8.04 42.53 -41.38
CA ILE A 197 -7.09 41.52 -40.93
C ILE A 197 -5.69 42.09 -41.17
N ALA A 198 -4.99 42.44 -40.09
CA ALA A 198 -3.64 42.97 -40.20
C ALA A 198 -2.63 41.84 -40.48
N GLY A 199 -1.70 42.07 -41.41
CA GLY A 199 -0.79 41.04 -41.92
C GLY A 199 0.33 40.67 -40.94
N GLY A 200 0.23 39.49 -40.32
CA GLY A 200 1.26 38.94 -39.43
C GLY A 200 0.69 38.42 -38.09
N GLU A 201 1.45 37.58 -37.40
CA GLU A 201 1.00 36.85 -36.19
C GLU A 201 0.79 37.76 -34.96
N GLN A 202 1.68 38.75 -34.73
CA GLN A 202 1.48 39.79 -33.70
C GLN A 202 0.33 40.77 -34.04
N ASP A 203 -0.15 40.72 -35.28
CA ASP A 203 -1.20 41.60 -35.78
C ASP A 203 -2.59 40.93 -35.74
N LEU A 204 -2.67 39.60 -35.67
CA LEU A 204 -3.89 38.83 -35.37
C LEU A 204 -4.41 39.10 -33.94
N ILE A 205 -3.52 39.20 -32.94
CA ILE A 205 -3.91 39.58 -31.56
C ILE A 205 -4.51 40.99 -31.53
N LYS A 206 -3.92 41.95 -32.27
CA LYS A 206 -4.50 43.29 -32.41
C LYS A 206 -5.86 43.27 -33.12
N THR A 207 -6.04 42.36 -34.08
CA THR A 207 -7.31 42.16 -34.79
C THR A 207 -8.39 41.64 -33.82
N ILE A 208 -8.05 40.66 -32.98
CA ILE A 208 -8.88 40.12 -31.91
C ILE A 208 -9.25 41.21 -30.88
N ASP A 209 -8.27 41.98 -30.40
CA ASP A 209 -8.51 43.07 -29.45
C ASP A 209 -9.41 44.17 -30.04
N LYS A 210 -9.26 44.46 -31.35
CA LYS A 210 -10.16 45.38 -32.06
C LYS A 210 -11.59 44.84 -32.14
N ILE A 211 -11.77 43.55 -32.47
CA ILE A 211 -13.09 42.89 -32.49
C ILE A 211 -13.70 42.94 -31.09
N LYS A 212 -12.93 42.56 -30.06
CA LYS A 212 -13.35 42.59 -28.65
C LYS A 212 -13.81 43.99 -28.23
N THR A 213 -13.02 45.01 -28.56
CA THR A 213 -13.32 46.41 -28.21
C THR A 213 -14.57 46.91 -28.93
N LYS A 214 -14.73 46.60 -30.23
CA LYS A 214 -15.92 46.97 -31.00
C LYS A 214 -17.17 46.26 -30.50
N LEU A 215 -17.13 44.95 -30.29
CA LEU A 215 -18.25 44.18 -29.74
C LEU A 215 -18.68 44.70 -28.37
N LYS A 216 -17.73 45.04 -27.48
CA LYS A 216 -18.04 45.67 -26.18
C LYS A 216 -18.74 47.04 -26.33
N SER A 217 -18.50 47.77 -27.42
CA SER A 217 -19.11 49.08 -27.65
C SER A 217 -20.48 49.01 -28.37
N GLU A 218 -20.68 48.01 -29.22
CA GLU A 218 -21.84 47.89 -30.12
C GLU A 218 -22.94 46.98 -29.55
N LEU A 219 -22.60 45.95 -28.77
CA LEU A 219 -23.58 45.10 -28.07
C LEU A 219 -24.02 45.77 -26.76
N LYS A 220 -25.16 46.46 -26.79
CA LYS A 220 -25.79 47.07 -25.61
C LYS A 220 -26.97 46.22 -25.13
N PRO A 221 -27.20 46.11 -23.81
CA PRO A 221 -28.37 45.42 -23.27
C PRO A 221 -29.67 46.07 -23.78
N ARG A 222 -30.54 45.28 -24.41
CA ARG A 222 -31.89 45.67 -24.83
C ARG A 222 -32.92 44.96 -23.94
N GLU A 223 -34.05 45.61 -23.67
CA GLU A 223 -35.11 45.02 -22.85
C GLU A 223 -35.56 43.67 -23.41
N GLY A 224 -35.33 42.59 -22.65
CA GLY A 224 -35.83 41.25 -22.97
C GLY A 224 -34.81 40.21 -23.46
N ASN A 225 -33.54 40.58 -23.75
CA ASN A 225 -32.50 39.63 -24.16
C ASN A 225 -31.36 39.48 -23.13
N PRO A 226 -30.80 38.27 -22.93
CA PRO A 226 -29.60 38.07 -22.11
C PRO A 226 -28.41 38.86 -22.67
N LEU A 227 -27.56 39.41 -21.80
CA LEU A 227 -26.33 40.08 -22.22
C LEU A 227 -25.40 39.07 -22.90
N ILE A 228 -25.12 39.27 -24.19
CA ILE A 228 -24.17 38.44 -24.93
C ILE A 228 -22.76 38.88 -24.51
N ASP A 229 -21.97 37.96 -23.97
CA ASP A 229 -20.61 38.25 -23.55
C ASP A 229 -19.66 38.36 -24.77
N PRO A 230 -19.07 39.55 -25.04
CA PRO A 230 -18.10 39.71 -26.12
C PRO A 230 -16.86 38.83 -25.96
N GLU A 231 -16.48 38.45 -24.73
CA GLU A 231 -15.34 37.56 -24.50
C GLU A 231 -15.61 36.12 -24.94
N ALA A 232 -16.85 35.64 -24.75
CA ALA A 232 -17.27 34.34 -25.25
C ALA A 232 -17.26 34.27 -26.79
N ILE A 233 -17.70 35.33 -27.48
CA ILE A 233 -17.63 35.42 -28.95
C ILE A 233 -16.17 35.38 -29.42
N VAL A 234 -15.31 36.19 -28.81
CA VAL A 234 -13.90 36.28 -29.19
C VAL A 234 -13.16 34.96 -28.95
N LYS A 235 -13.45 34.25 -27.85
CA LYS A 235 -12.92 32.90 -27.60
C LYS A 235 -13.29 31.93 -28.71
N GLU A 236 -14.51 32.01 -29.24
CA GLU A 236 -14.97 31.09 -30.28
C GLU A 236 -14.35 31.36 -31.66
N ILE A 237 -13.94 32.60 -31.93
CA ILE A 237 -13.26 33.00 -33.18
C ILE A 237 -11.83 32.43 -33.26
N ILE A 238 -11.17 32.23 -32.11
CA ILE A 238 -9.77 31.79 -32.06
C ILE A 238 -9.70 30.27 -32.27
N CYS A 239 -8.84 29.82 -33.20
CA CYS A 239 -8.39 28.44 -33.29
C CYS A 239 -6.89 28.39 -32.93
N THR A 240 -6.55 27.73 -31.82
CA THR A 240 -5.16 27.31 -31.58
C THR A 240 -4.92 26.02 -32.35
N GLN A 241 -4.40 26.11 -33.58
CA GLN A 241 -3.75 24.97 -34.21
C GLN A 241 -2.27 24.96 -33.80
N GLY A 242 -1.73 23.77 -33.57
CA GLY A 242 -0.40 23.58 -33.01
C GLY A 242 0.76 24.19 -33.80
N TYR A 243 1.94 24.03 -33.21
CA TYR A 243 3.24 24.56 -33.64
C TYR A 243 3.72 24.07 -35.04
N PHE A 244 4.07 24.98 -35.94
CA PHE A 244 4.86 24.72 -37.16
C PHE A 244 6.22 25.47 -37.16
N GLU A 245 7.16 25.01 -37.99
CA GLU A 245 8.59 25.38 -38.03
C GLU A 245 8.86 26.88 -38.28
N PHE A 246 9.82 27.46 -37.54
CA PHE A 246 10.39 28.78 -37.88
C PHE A 246 11.51 28.62 -38.92
N SER A 247 11.54 29.50 -39.94
CA SER A 247 12.71 29.67 -40.78
C SER A 247 13.76 30.52 -40.06
N THR A 248 14.99 30.02 -40.05
CA THR A 248 16.21 30.61 -39.51
C THR A 248 16.42 32.07 -39.93
N THR A 249 16.14 33.03 -39.05
CA THR A 249 16.84 34.32 -39.03
C THR A 249 16.81 34.89 -37.61
N THR A 250 18.01 35.17 -37.05
CA THR A 250 18.35 35.87 -35.79
C THR A 250 18.64 35.06 -34.50
N GLU A 251 19.91 34.63 -34.38
CA GLU A 251 20.90 34.84 -33.28
C GLU A 251 20.59 34.73 -31.77
N SER A 252 19.46 34.21 -31.28
CA SER A 252 19.36 33.84 -29.85
C SER A 252 18.76 32.45 -29.62
N THR A 253 19.64 31.45 -29.46
CA THR A 253 19.31 30.11 -29.00
C THR A 253 18.85 30.15 -27.53
N TYR A 254 17.59 29.85 -27.27
CA TYR A 254 17.07 29.67 -25.91
C TYR A 254 17.21 28.20 -25.52
N ALA A 255 18.17 27.87 -24.66
CA ALA A 255 18.30 26.53 -24.10
C ALA A 255 17.08 26.16 -23.22
N LEU A 256 16.54 24.95 -23.35
CA LEU A 256 15.49 24.44 -22.46
C LEU A 256 16.10 24.23 -21.06
N GLY A 257 15.67 25.04 -20.10
CA GLY A 257 16.04 24.85 -18.70
C GLY A 257 15.16 23.79 -18.06
N PHE A 258 15.57 22.52 -18.11
CA PHE A 258 14.86 21.45 -17.41
C PHE A 258 14.94 21.66 -15.89
N SER A 259 13.78 21.84 -15.27
CA SER A 259 13.64 21.82 -13.82
C SER A 259 13.37 20.39 -13.33
N GLY A 260 13.83 20.08 -12.12
CA GLY A 260 13.68 18.76 -11.53
C GLY A 260 14.81 17.77 -11.86
N ILE A 261 15.87 18.19 -12.54
CA ILE A 261 17.10 17.42 -12.71
C ILE A 261 18.15 17.93 -11.71
N TYR A 262 18.83 17.00 -11.02
CA TYR A 262 19.84 17.34 -10.03
C TYR A 262 21.21 16.78 -10.37
N ARG A 263 22.25 17.57 -10.07
CA ARG A 263 23.66 17.17 -10.08
C ARG A 263 24.11 16.80 -8.68
N ILE A 264 25.04 15.85 -8.57
CA ILE A 264 25.46 15.26 -7.30
C ILE A 264 26.98 15.26 -7.22
N TRP A 265 27.50 15.83 -6.15
CA TRP A 265 28.92 15.78 -5.79
C TRP A 265 29.12 14.78 -4.65
N LEU A 266 30.10 13.89 -4.78
CA LEU A 266 30.45 12.90 -3.77
C LEU A 266 31.84 13.21 -3.21
N GLU A 267 31.91 13.47 -1.90
CA GLU A 267 33.16 13.45 -1.16
C GLU A 267 33.38 12.02 -0.64
N VAL A 268 34.44 11.38 -1.14
CA VAL A 268 34.82 10.04 -0.69
C VAL A 268 35.62 10.09 0.61
N ASP A 269 35.63 8.97 1.32
CA ASP A 269 36.46 8.79 2.51
C ASP A 269 37.94 9.01 2.20
N ASP A 270 38.67 9.52 3.20
CA ASP A 270 40.04 10.00 3.00
C ASP A 270 41.05 8.90 2.62
N ASP A 271 40.74 7.63 2.92
CA ASP A 271 41.54 6.46 2.55
C ASP A 271 41.31 6.00 1.09
N ILE A 272 40.33 6.62 0.41
CA ILE A 272 39.98 6.34 -0.98
C ILE A 272 40.61 7.40 -1.88
N ASP A 273 41.39 6.97 -2.87
CA ASP A 273 41.92 7.87 -3.88
C ASP A 273 40.82 8.25 -4.90
N PRO A 274 40.41 9.54 -4.99
CA PRO A 274 39.39 9.97 -5.94
C PRO A 274 39.82 9.81 -7.41
N LYS A 275 41.11 9.57 -7.69
CA LYS A 275 41.61 9.25 -9.04
C LYS A 275 41.52 7.75 -9.39
N SER A 276 41.20 6.89 -8.42
CA SER A 276 41.10 5.43 -8.59
C SER A 276 39.79 5.01 -9.26
N THR A 277 39.80 4.83 -10.58
CA THR A 277 38.60 4.53 -11.40
C THR A 277 37.80 3.33 -10.88
N LYS A 278 38.47 2.25 -10.45
CA LYS A 278 37.79 1.03 -10.01
C LYS A 278 36.99 1.21 -8.71
N GLN A 279 37.52 1.97 -7.75
CA GLN A 279 36.85 2.21 -6.47
C GLN A 279 35.75 3.25 -6.62
N THR A 280 36.03 4.35 -7.34
CA THR A 280 35.08 5.44 -7.54
C THR A 280 33.87 5.00 -8.37
N GLU A 281 34.04 4.23 -9.44
CA GLU A 281 32.92 3.67 -10.20
C GLU A 281 31.99 2.79 -9.34
N LYS A 282 32.55 2.04 -8.37
CA LYS A 282 31.75 1.22 -7.46
C LYS A 282 30.93 2.10 -6.51
N ILE A 283 31.51 3.21 -6.05
CA ILE A 283 30.83 4.19 -5.19
C ILE A 283 29.72 4.90 -5.99
N ILE A 284 30.03 5.42 -7.18
CA ILE A 284 29.07 6.09 -8.07
C ILE A 284 27.89 5.17 -8.38
N ARG A 285 28.15 3.89 -8.73
CA ARG A 285 27.07 2.91 -8.98
C ARG A 285 26.19 2.66 -7.76
N ARG A 286 26.76 2.60 -6.55
CA ARG A 286 26.00 2.45 -5.29
C ARG A 286 25.19 3.69 -4.97
N ALA A 287 25.79 4.87 -5.09
CA ALA A 287 25.13 6.17 -4.90
C ALA A 287 23.96 6.33 -5.87
N MET A 288 24.17 6.09 -7.17
CA MET A 288 23.12 6.19 -8.18
C MET A 288 21.99 5.19 -7.95
N ARG A 289 22.29 3.97 -7.50
CA ARG A 289 21.27 3.00 -7.10
C ARG A 289 20.43 3.52 -5.93
N ARG A 290 21.07 4.01 -4.87
CA ARG A 290 20.41 4.55 -3.67
C ARG A 290 19.55 5.78 -3.99
N LEU A 291 20.02 6.65 -4.87
CA LEU A 291 19.26 7.80 -5.39
C LEU A 291 18.02 7.34 -6.17
N GLN A 292 18.17 6.37 -7.07
CA GLN A 292 17.06 5.87 -7.90
C GLN A 292 16.01 5.07 -7.11
N GLU A 293 16.43 4.37 -6.05
CA GLU A 293 15.52 3.73 -5.07
C GLU A 293 14.64 4.75 -4.33
N ASN A 294 15.13 5.97 -4.15
CA ASN A 294 14.49 7.06 -3.42
C ASN A 294 14.08 8.24 -4.32
N ARG A 295 14.10 8.08 -5.64
CA ARG A 295 13.82 9.16 -6.59
C ARG A 295 12.42 9.71 -6.35
N SER A 296 12.28 11.03 -6.27
CA SER A 296 10.97 11.67 -6.14
C SER A 296 10.23 11.72 -7.48
N LEU A 297 8.90 11.75 -7.44
CA LEU A 297 8.05 11.91 -8.63
C LEU A 297 8.38 13.22 -9.34
N GLY A 298 8.53 13.17 -10.67
CA GLY A 298 8.84 14.34 -11.49
C GLY A 298 10.30 14.83 -11.42
N HIS A 299 11.18 14.06 -10.78
CA HIS A 299 12.60 14.41 -10.63
C HIS A 299 13.54 13.34 -11.21
N ASP A 300 14.76 13.71 -11.59
CA ASP A 300 15.79 12.75 -11.98
C ASP A 300 17.20 13.24 -11.62
N PHE A 301 18.18 12.34 -11.68
CA PHE A 301 19.56 12.61 -11.27
C PHE A 301 20.52 12.47 -12.46
N LEU A 302 21.48 13.40 -12.57
CA LEU A 302 22.68 13.20 -13.37
C LEU A 302 23.58 12.17 -12.69
N GLU A 303 24.57 11.66 -13.42
CA GLU A 303 25.56 10.76 -12.83
C GLU A 303 26.36 11.50 -11.74
N PRO A 304 26.53 10.92 -10.54
CA PRO A 304 27.31 11.54 -9.48
C PRO A 304 28.79 11.71 -9.86
N GLU A 305 29.35 12.87 -9.51
CA GLU A 305 30.74 13.22 -9.77
C GLU A 305 31.54 13.18 -8.46
N VAL A 306 32.76 12.62 -8.50
CA VAL A 306 33.63 12.48 -7.32
C VAL A 306 34.54 13.69 -7.18
N ILE A 307 34.48 14.33 -6.01
CA ILE A 307 35.30 15.48 -5.64
C ILE A 307 36.77 15.07 -5.55
N GLN A 308 37.64 15.85 -6.17
CA GLN A 308 39.08 15.62 -6.16
C GLN A 308 39.74 16.22 -4.91
N ASN A 309 40.85 15.62 -4.48
CA ASN A 309 41.63 16.08 -3.33
C ASN A 309 42.57 17.22 -3.73
N TRP A 310 42.45 18.36 -3.05
CA TRP A 310 43.43 19.45 -3.06
C TRP A 310 44.41 19.21 -1.90
N LYS A 311 45.46 18.44 -2.19
CA LYS A 311 46.46 18.05 -1.18
C LYS A 311 47.33 19.24 -0.79
N PHE A 312 47.46 19.55 0.50
CA PHE A 312 48.32 20.64 0.96
C PHE A 312 49.21 20.23 2.15
N CYS A 313 50.33 20.93 2.28
CA CYS A 313 51.28 20.79 3.38
C CYS A 313 51.31 22.08 4.20
N LEU A 314 51.56 21.94 5.50
CA LEU A 314 51.78 23.07 6.40
C LEU A 314 53.22 23.07 6.90
N CYS A 315 53.82 24.26 6.97
CA CYS A 315 55.02 24.47 7.77
C CYS A 315 54.65 25.42 8.90
N ILE A 316 54.75 24.96 10.14
CA ILE A 316 54.31 25.68 11.34
C ILE A 316 55.47 25.78 12.32
N ASP A 317 55.62 26.94 12.95
CA ASP A 317 56.59 27.20 14.02
C ASP A 317 55.86 27.72 15.26
N ILE A 318 55.99 27.00 16.39
CA ILE A 318 55.19 27.23 17.61
C ILE A 318 56.05 27.21 18.89
N GLU A 319 55.62 27.95 19.92
CA GLU A 319 56.10 27.85 21.30
C GLU A 319 55.09 27.06 22.14
N THR A 320 55.57 26.18 23.01
CA THR A 320 54.71 25.30 23.84
C THR A 320 55.01 25.36 25.33
N GLU A 321 54.05 24.93 26.14
CA GLU A 321 54.24 24.82 27.58
C GLU A 321 55.31 23.76 27.96
N PRO A 322 56.14 23.99 29.00
CA PRO A 322 57.25 23.08 29.34
C PRO A 322 56.87 21.62 29.61
N ALA A 323 55.63 21.37 30.07
CA ALA A 323 55.14 20.05 30.47
C ALA A 323 54.41 19.30 29.34
N ALA A 324 54.27 19.90 28.16
CA ALA A 324 53.42 19.36 27.12
C ALA A 324 54.11 18.26 26.27
N ASN A 325 53.31 17.36 25.71
CA ASN A 325 53.81 16.36 24.75
C ASN A 325 53.90 17.00 23.36
N GLU A 326 55.10 17.43 22.99
CA GLU A 326 55.40 18.16 21.75
C GLU A 326 54.91 17.44 20.48
N LYS A 327 55.08 16.11 20.42
CA LYS A 327 54.64 15.29 19.27
C LYS A 327 53.11 15.26 19.16
N MET A 328 52.43 15.09 20.30
CA MET A 328 50.97 15.06 20.35
C MET A 328 50.37 16.41 19.99
N ILE A 329 50.97 17.52 20.45
CA ILE A 329 50.55 18.87 20.06
C ILE A 329 50.71 19.07 18.55
N ALA A 330 51.86 18.69 17.98
CA ALA A 330 52.10 18.82 16.54
C ALA A 330 51.03 18.08 15.73
N ALA A 331 50.68 16.85 16.12
CA ALA A 331 49.63 16.07 15.46
C ALA A 331 48.22 16.68 15.68
N GLU A 332 47.92 17.16 16.89
CA GLU A 332 46.63 17.77 17.25
C GLU A 332 46.38 19.07 16.46
N ILE A 333 47.39 19.91 16.24
CA ILE A 333 47.27 21.12 15.41
C ILE A 333 46.85 20.74 13.98
N LEU A 334 47.55 19.77 13.38
CA LEU A 334 47.22 19.32 12.02
C LEU A 334 45.80 18.71 11.97
N HIS A 335 45.44 17.90 12.96
CA HIS A 335 44.11 17.30 13.08
C HIS A 335 43.00 18.36 13.19
N ARG A 336 43.17 19.36 14.08
CA ARG A 336 42.21 20.45 14.26
C ARG A 336 42.06 21.31 13.01
N ILE A 337 43.15 21.60 12.31
CA ILE A 337 43.10 22.33 11.04
C ILE A 337 42.34 21.50 9.98
N GLN A 338 42.62 20.20 9.88
CA GLN A 338 41.88 19.31 8.96
C GLN A 338 40.39 19.27 9.29
N GLU A 339 40.02 19.12 10.57
CA GLU A 339 38.62 19.09 11.02
C GLU A 339 37.91 20.44 10.85
N PHE A 340 38.62 21.56 10.94
CA PHE A 340 38.04 22.87 10.65
C PHE A 340 37.72 23.04 9.17
N LEU A 341 38.64 22.61 8.29
CA LEU A 341 38.47 22.74 6.84
C LEU A 341 37.47 21.71 6.28
N VAL A 342 37.48 20.49 6.82
CA VAL A 342 36.60 19.39 6.40
C VAL A 342 36.05 18.67 7.64
N PRO A 343 35.02 19.23 8.29
CA PRO A 343 34.45 18.64 9.50
C PRO A 343 33.93 17.21 9.28
N THR A 344 34.24 16.30 10.21
CA THR A 344 33.71 14.93 10.18
C THR A 344 32.23 14.90 10.58
N ILE A 345 31.38 14.27 9.76
CA ILE A 345 29.97 14.05 10.07
C ILE A 345 29.86 12.78 10.92
N ARG A 346 29.24 12.90 12.10
CA ARG A 346 29.09 11.78 13.06
C ARG A 346 27.69 11.17 13.01
N PHE A 347 27.65 9.85 13.20
CA PHE A 347 26.43 9.13 13.49
C PHE A 347 26.21 9.04 15.00
N TYR A 348 24.95 9.19 15.41
CA TYR A 348 24.49 9.07 16.78
C TYR A 348 23.44 7.98 16.89
N ASN A 349 23.39 7.28 18.02
CA ASN A 349 22.24 6.43 18.34
C ASN A 349 21.09 7.24 18.94
N PHE A 350 19.92 6.59 19.09
CA PHE A 350 18.72 7.22 19.63
C PHE A 350 18.94 7.85 21.02
N ALA A 351 19.65 7.16 21.93
CA ALA A 351 19.88 7.64 23.29
C ALA A 351 20.77 8.89 23.32
N GLU A 352 21.80 8.95 22.47
CA GLU A 352 22.67 10.12 22.30
C GLU A 352 21.91 11.32 21.73
N MET A 353 21.04 11.09 20.73
CA MET A 353 20.19 12.16 20.19
C MET A 353 19.19 12.68 21.23
N ARG A 354 18.63 11.80 22.08
CA ARG A 354 17.79 12.20 23.22
C ARG A 354 18.58 13.01 24.24
N ALA A 355 19.81 12.63 24.54
CA ALA A 355 20.70 13.37 25.46
C ALA A 355 21.06 14.76 24.91
N LYS A 356 21.13 14.92 23.59
CA LYS A 356 21.26 16.23 22.90
C LYS A 356 20.00 17.10 22.94
N GLY A 357 18.88 16.59 23.47
CA GLY A 357 17.63 17.33 23.65
C GLY A 357 16.63 17.21 22.50
N TYR A 358 16.85 16.31 21.53
CA TYR A 358 15.90 16.10 20.44
C TYR A 358 14.70 15.24 20.88
N ALA A 359 13.51 15.60 20.41
CA ALA A 359 12.29 14.81 20.57
C ALA A 359 12.23 13.66 19.52
N SER A 360 11.41 12.63 19.76
CA SER A 360 11.39 11.45 18.89
C SER A 360 10.94 11.78 17.45
N ASP A 361 9.94 12.66 17.31
CA ASP A 361 9.48 13.19 16.03
C ASP A 361 10.57 13.96 15.28
N GLN A 362 11.49 14.63 15.99
CA GLN A 362 12.63 15.32 15.39
C GLN A 362 13.74 14.35 14.97
N ILE A 363 13.97 13.29 15.76
CA ILE A 363 15.01 12.28 15.48
C ILE A 363 14.65 11.45 14.25
N PHE A 364 13.39 11.03 14.14
CA PHE A 364 12.90 10.24 13.00
C PHE A 364 12.39 11.12 11.85
N ASN A 365 12.69 12.42 11.84
CA ASN A 365 12.31 13.30 10.74
C ASN A 365 13.22 13.07 9.53
N GLY A 366 12.62 12.67 8.41
CA GLY A 366 13.32 12.34 7.18
C GLY A 366 13.56 10.83 7.01
N PRO A 367 14.54 10.44 6.18
CA PRO A 367 14.79 9.04 5.88
C PRO A 367 15.42 8.30 7.04
N LEU A 368 15.00 7.05 7.24
CA LEU A 368 15.64 6.13 8.17
C LEU A 368 16.98 5.67 7.59
N LEU A 369 18.07 5.86 8.34
CA LEU A 369 19.43 5.48 7.94
C LEU A 369 19.83 4.15 8.61
N ASN A 370 20.81 3.46 8.03
CA ASN A 370 21.26 2.17 8.55
C ASN A 370 22.23 2.34 9.73
N HIS A 371 23.05 3.38 9.71
CA HIS A 371 24.16 3.55 10.64
C HIS A 371 23.89 4.49 11.84
N GLY A 372 22.64 4.87 12.06
CA GLY A 372 22.23 5.76 13.15
C GLY A 372 21.54 7.04 12.66
N PHE A 373 21.70 8.14 13.40
CA PHE A 373 21.13 9.45 13.08
C PHE A 373 22.23 10.48 12.87
N ILE A 374 22.01 11.41 11.93
CA ILE A 374 22.93 12.51 11.65
C ILE A 374 22.32 13.81 12.23
N ASP A 375 23.10 14.57 13.00
CA ASP A 375 22.68 15.90 13.45
C ASP A 375 22.73 16.87 12.26
N ASP A 376 21.54 17.29 11.85
CA ASP A 376 21.29 18.28 10.82
C ASP A 376 22.19 19.51 10.87
N ARG A 377 22.42 20.05 12.07
CA ARG A 377 23.21 21.28 12.26
C ARG A 377 24.70 21.03 12.05
N GLU A 378 25.18 19.84 12.37
CA GLU A 378 26.58 19.44 12.16
C GLU A 378 26.83 19.19 10.68
N MET A 379 25.93 18.48 10.00
CA MET A 379 26.01 18.22 8.56
C MET A 379 25.92 19.52 7.73
N GLU A 380 25.07 20.47 8.11
CA GLU A 380 24.96 21.76 7.42
C GLU A 380 26.24 22.62 7.54
N ARG A 381 27.01 22.46 8.62
CA ARG A 381 28.32 23.14 8.80
C ARG A 381 29.46 22.46 8.05
N ALA A 382 29.31 21.17 7.71
CA ALA A 382 30.30 20.41 6.94
C ALA A 382 30.24 20.77 5.45
N THR A 383 30.63 21.99 5.09
CA THR A 383 30.72 22.48 3.71
C THR A 383 32.17 22.65 3.28
N LEU A 384 32.48 22.37 2.01
CA LEU A 384 33.83 22.58 1.48
C LEU A 384 34.14 24.08 1.33
N PRO A 385 35.27 24.56 1.87
CA PRO A 385 35.68 25.94 1.69
C PRO A 385 36.19 26.17 0.26
N GLN A 386 35.95 27.37 -0.27
CA GLN A 386 36.57 27.83 -1.53
C GLN A 386 37.93 28.51 -1.28
N TYR A 387 38.16 28.95 -0.05
CA TYR A 387 39.33 29.72 0.36
C TYR A 387 39.83 29.25 1.71
N VAL A 388 41.15 29.22 1.87
CA VAL A 388 41.81 29.07 3.17
C VAL A 388 42.36 30.43 3.59
N PHE A 389 41.89 30.94 4.72
CA PHE A 389 42.42 32.18 5.29
C PHE A 389 43.54 31.88 6.27
N HIS A 390 44.67 32.56 6.11
CA HIS A 390 45.83 32.39 6.99
C HIS A 390 45.46 32.67 8.45
N SER A 391 44.70 33.73 8.73
CA SER A 391 44.25 34.09 10.08
C SER A 391 43.44 32.99 10.80
N ASP A 392 42.66 32.20 10.06
CA ASP A 392 41.88 31.11 10.66
C ASP A 392 42.80 29.98 11.11
N LEU A 393 43.80 29.62 10.29
CA LEU A 393 44.77 28.59 10.64
C LEU A 393 45.62 29.00 11.86
N MET A 394 46.01 30.28 11.95
CA MET A 394 46.76 30.83 13.10
C MET A 394 45.93 30.71 14.36
N ARG A 395 44.66 31.12 14.29
CA ARG A 395 43.73 31.02 15.43
C ARG A 395 43.61 29.57 15.91
N ILE A 396 43.41 28.62 15.00
CA ILE A 396 43.23 27.20 15.36
C ILE A 396 44.50 26.61 15.99
N ALA A 397 45.67 26.93 15.43
CA ALA A 397 46.94 26.52 16.00
C ALA A 397 47.14 27.11 17.41
N MET A 398 46.87 28.42 17.58
CA MET A 398 46.93 29.10 18.89
C MET A 398 45.93 28.57 19.92
N GLU A 399 44.72 28.17 19.50
CA GLU A 399 43.68 27.61 20.38
C GLU A 399 43.95 26.15 20.78
N THR A 400 45.01 25.53 20.25
CA THR A 400 45.36 24.15 20.60
C THR A 400 45.96 24.11 22.01
N PRO A 401 45.41 23.29 22.93
CA PRO A 401 45.91 23.21 24.31
C PRO A 401 47.41 22.90 24.38
N GLY A 402 48.14 23.71 25.14
CA GLY A 402 49.59 23.61 25.31
C GLY A 402 50.43 24.44 24.33
N VAL A 403 49.80 25.13 23.37
CA VAL A 403 50.45 26.13 22.51
C VAL A 403 50.40 27.51 23.20
N LEU A 404 51.56 28.16 23.33
CA LEU A 404 51.70 29.50 23.91
C LEU A 404 51.73 30.60 22.84
N ASP A 405 52.41 30.34 21.73
CA ASP A 405 52.54 31.26 20.59
C ASP A 405 52.73 30.49 19.27
N VAL A 406 52.39 31.13 18.15
CA VAL A 406 52.64 30.63 16.79
C VAL A 406 53.47 31.69 16.08
N HIS A 407 54.76 31.43 15.92
CA HIS A 407 55.72 32.35 15.32
C HIS A 407 55.52 32.46 13.80
N GLU A 408 55.28 31.33 13.14
CA GLU A 408 55.13 31.27 11.70
C GLU A 408 54.19 30.14 11.29
N LEU A 409 53.38 30.36 10.25
CA LEU A 409 52.70 29.29 9.54
C LEU A 409 52.64 29.64 8.06
N SER A 410 52.93 28.65 7.22
CA SER A 410 52.85 28.78 5.78
C SER A 410 52.21 27.55 5.15
N ILE A 411 51.56 27.75 4.01
CA ILE A 411 50.80 26.72 3.29
C ILE A 411 51.50 26.43 1.96
N LYS A 412 51.55 25.17 1.56
CA LYS A 412 51.99 24.71 0.24
C LYS A 412 50.91 23.84 -0.40
N GLY A 413 50.40 24.21 -1.57
CA GLY A 413 49.38 23.45 -2.31
C GLY A 413 49.54 23.51 -3.85
N PRO A 414 48.66 22.86 -4.64
CA PRO A 414 48.76 22.71 -6.10
C PRO A 414 48.86 24.02 -6.90
N GLY A 415 48.41 25.16 -6.37
CA GLY A 415 48.53 26.48 -7.00
C GLY A 415 49.74 27.34 -6.56
N THR A 416 50.57 26.85 -5.62
CA THR A 416 51.65 27.63 -4.99
C THR A 416 53.01 27.52 -5.69
N ASN A 417 53.06 26.95 -6.90
CA ASN A 417 54.29 26.59 -7.61
C ASN A 417 55.28 25.76 -6.75
N GLY A 418 54.72 24.94 -5.85
CA GLY A 418 55.49 24.08 -4.94
C GLY A 418 56.20 24.80 -3.80
N LYS A 419 55.94 26.10 -3.58
CA LYS A 419 56.54 26.90 -2.50
C LYS A 419 55.57 27.08 -1.33
N TYR A 420 56.12 27.24 -0.13
CA TYR A 420 55.35 27.70 1.02
C TYR A 420 55.04 29.19 0.87
N VAL A 421 53.77 29.55 1.02
CA VAL A 421 53.28 30.94 0.94
C VAL A 421 52.58 31.33 2.25
N GLN A 422 52.63 32.63 2.57
CA GLN A 422 51.94 33.24 3.71
C GLN A 422 50.85 34.21 3.24
N ASP A 423 50.26 33.95 2.07
CA ASP A 423 49.20 34.79 1.55
C ASP A 423 48.03 34.79 2.53
N TRP A 424 47.47 35.98 2.81
CA TRP A 424 46.35 36.14 3.75
C TRP A 424 45.11 35.32 3.35
N LYS A 425 45.00 34.98 2.05
CA LYS A 425 43.94 34.18 1.44
C LYS A 425 44.52 33.31 0.33
N VAL A 426 44.34 32.00 0.45
CA VAL A 426 44.70 31.01 -0.58
C VAL A 426 43.44 30.46 -1.21
N GLU A 427 43.36 30.47 -2.55
CA GLU A 427 42.23 29.93 -3.29
C GLU A 427 42.41 28.42 -3.53
N ILE A 428 41.36 27.65 -3.22
CA ILE A 428 41.34 26.20 -3.44
C ILE A 428 40.92 25.97 -4.90
N ARG A 429 41.92 25.97 -5.78
CA ARG A 429 41.77 25.67 -7.21
C ARG A 429 42.89 24.77 -7.69
N ASP A 430 42.61 24.05 -8.76
CA ASP A 430 43.59 23.27 -9.51
C ASP A 430 43.52 23.70 -10.98
N SER A 431 44.66 24.15 -11.53
CA SER A 431 44.77 24.56 -12.94
C SER A 431 44.69 23.39 -13.91
N GLU A 432 44.87 22.16 -13.44
CA GLU A 432 44.76 20.95 -14.25
C GLU A 432 43.31 20.49 -14.47
N LEU A 433 42.35 21.02 -13.68
CA LEU A 433 40.94 20.67 -13.84
C LEU A 433 40.28 21.54 -14.92
N PRO A 434 39.47 20.93 -15.81
CA PRO A 434 38.89 21.60 -16.96
C PRO A 434 37.81 22.64 -16.59
N ASN A 435 37.26 22.60 -15.37
CA ASN A 435 36.15 23.45 -14.97
C ASN A 435 36.43 24.19 -13.65
N ALA A 436 36.46 25.52 -13.69
CA ALA A 436 36.79 26.35 -12.53
C ALA A 436 35.72 26.37 -11.41
N GLU A 437 34.56 25.73 -11.64
CA GLU A 437 33.45 25.61 -10.68
C GLU A 437 33.44 24.29 -9.89
N GLU A 438 34.32 23.33 -10.20
CA GLU A 438 34.37 22.04 -9.49
C GLU A 438 34.85 22.22 -8.05
N PRO A 439 34.08 21.75 -7.04
CA PRO A 439 34.52 21.80 -5.66
C PRO A 439 35.69 20.84 -5.43
N LEU A 440 36.61 21.26 -4.56
CA LEU A 440 37.81 20.51 -4.21
C LEU A 440 37.86 20.27 -2.70
N LYS A 441 38.32 19.09 -2.29
CA LYS A 441 38.50 18.71 -0.89
C LYS A 441 39.90 19.09 -0.40
N PRO A 442 40.09 20.09 0.48
CA PRO A 442 41.39 20.36 1.06
C PRO A 442 41.78 19.21 2.00
N LEU A 443 42.80 18.45 1.58
CA LEU A 443 43.29 17.29 2.32
C LEU A 443 44.72 17.54 2.78
N LEU A 444 44.92 17.59 4.09
CA LEU A 444 46.22 17.80 4.70
C LEU A 444 47.07 16.53 4.53
N ASP A 445 48.27 16.71 3.99
CA ASP A 445 49.29 15.68 3.90
C ASP A 445 50.31 15.88 5.04
N ALA A 446 50.20 15.03 6.07
CA ALA A 446 51.02 15.11 7.28
C ALA A 446 52.49 14.73 6.99
N CYS A 447 52.74 13.84 6.02
CA CYS A 447 54.08 13.41 5.66
C CYS A 447 54.89 14.57 5.06
N CYS A 448 54.26 15.41 4.24
CA CYS A 448 54.89 16.59 3.66
C CYS A 448 54.87 17.84 4.56
N SER A 449 54.11 17.81 5.67
CA SER A 449 54.03 18.89 6.64
C SER A 449 55.20 18.87 7.63
N LYS A 450 55.56 20.05 8.16
CA LYS A 450 56.66 20.23 9.10
C LYS A 450 56.20 21.12 10.26
N VAL A 451 56.33 20.64 11.49
CA VAL A 451 56.03 21.40 12.71
C VAL A 451 57.30 21.56 13.53
N GLN A 452 57.73 22.81 13.74
CA GLN A 452 58.83 23.17 14.62
C GLN A 452 58.24 23.62 15.95
N VAL A 453 58.74 23.05 17.04
CA VAL A 453 58.23 23.28 18.40
C VAL A 453 59.37 23.78 19.26
N HIS A 454 59.19 24.96 19.85
CA HIS A 454 60.09 25.55 20.83
C HIS A 454 59.56 25.35 22.24
N ARG A 455 60.50 25.06 23.14
CA ARG A 455 60.27 24.94 24.57
C ARG A 455 61.41 25.65 25.30
N GLY A 456 61.27 26.96 25.47
CA GLY A 456 62.39 27.82 25.86
C GLY A 456 63.49 27.77 24.80
N ASP A 457 64.72 27.40 25.17
CA ASP A 457 65.86 27.36 24.24
C ASP A 457 65.98 26.05 23.43
N LEU A 458 65.08 25.07 23.66
CA LEU A 458 65.09 23.78 22.97
C LEU A 458 64.12 23.79 21.78
N THR A 459 64.60 23.37 20.61
CA THR A 459 63.79 23.24 19.40
C THR A 459 63.72 21.77 18.96
N SER A 460 62.50 21.27 18.81
CA SER A 460 62.17 19.96 18.22
C SER A 460 61.51 20.16 16.85
N VAL A 461 61.71 19.22 15.92
CA VAL A 461 61.10 19.28 14.58
C VAL A 461 60.43 17.95 14.27
N PHE A 462 59.14 18.00 13.95
CA PHE A 462 58.32 16.85 13.56
C PHE A 462 57.97 16.92 12.07
N TYR A 463 58.25 15.85 11.34
CA TYR A 463 57.98 15.71 9.90
C TYR A 463 58.00 14.23 9.49
N GLY A 464 57.40 13.90 8.35
CA GLY A 464 57.40 12.54 7.79
C GLY A 464 56.59 11.53 8.63
N ASP A 465 56.96 10.25 8.51
CA ASP A 465 56.20 9.10 9.05
C ASP A 465 55.87 9.21 10.55
N ALA A 466 56.80 9.77 11.34
CA ALA A 466 56.62 9.89 12.79
C ALA A 466 55.46 10.83 13.16
N LEU A 467 55.23 11.89 12.38
CA LEU A 467 54.12 12.83 12.57
C LEU A 467 52.82 12.26 11.97
N GLU A 468 52.93 11.59 10.84
CA GLU A 468 51.81 10.96 10.13
C GLU A 468 51.13 9.86 10.97
N GLU A 469 51.90 9.01 11.66
CA GLU A 469 51.35 7.95 12.52
C GLU A 469 50.44 8.52 13.63
N GLU A 470 50.89 9.57 14.31
CA GLU A 470 50.15 10.19 15.41
C GLU A 470 48.90 10.93 14.90
N TYR A 471 49.05 11.68 13.79
CA TYR A 471 47.94 12.37 13.12
C TYR A 471 46.86 11.38 12.65
N ASN A 472 47.25 10.27 12.04
CA ASN A 472 46.32 9.23 11.61
C ASN A 472 45.62 8.57 12.81
N GLY A 473 46.32 8.38 13.94
CA GLY A 473 45.72 7.91 15.18
C GLY A 473 44.59 8.81 15.70
N LEU A 474 44.82 10.13 15.74
CA LEU A 474 43.81 11.12 16.12
C LEU A 474 42.61 11.12 15.15
N ARG A 475 42.89 11.07 13.86
CA ARG A 475 41.85 11.05 12.82
C ARG A 475 40.96 9.81 12.90
N LEU A 476 41.55 8.62 13.09
CA LEU A 476 40.81 7.38 13.26
C LEU A 476 39.96 7.40 14.54
N ALA A 477 40.48 7.97 15.63
CA ALA A 477 39.71 8.13 16.86
C ALA A 477 38.51 9.09 16.69
N ALA A 478 38.64 10.11 15.83
CA ALA A 478 37.60 11.11 15.59
C ALA A 478 36.42 10.62 14.73
N GLN A 479 36.62 9.58 13.90
CA GLN A 479 35.61 9.03 12.99
C GLN A 479 34.42 8.35 13.70
N GLY A 480 34.52 8.08 15.00
CA GLY A 480 33.42 7.51 15.80
C GLY A 480 33.09 6.06 15.41
N LEU A 481 32.27 5.40 16.23
CA LEU A 481 31.77 4.06 15.93
C LEU A 481 30.45 4.21 15.16
N SER A 482 30.39 3.63 13.95
CA SER A 482 29.11 3.37 13.28
C SER A 482 28.29 2.37 14.10
N PHE A 483 26.97 2.55 14.15
CA PHE A 483 26.08 1.67 14.89
C PHE A 483 25.28 0.78 13.93
N ASP A 484 25.37 -0.55 14.10
CA ASP A 484 24.57 -1.51 13.31
C ASP A 484 23.06 -1.40 13.58
N GLN A 485 22.65 -0.77 14.69
CA GLN A 485 21.26 -0.46 15.00
C GLN A 485 21.12 0.96 15.57
N PRO A 486 20.31 1.84 14.95
CA PRO A 486 20.06 3.20 15.44
C PRO A 486 19.43 3.24 16.85
N GLY A 487 18.77 2.14 17.25
CA GLY A 487 17.92 2.08 18.44
C GLY A 487 16.60 2.82 18.25
N GLY A 488 15.83 2.95 19.33
CA GLY A 488 14.55 3.64 19.34
C GLY A 488 13.99 3.81 20.75
N PRO A 489 12.79 4.36 20.90
CA PRO A 489 12.10 4.41 22.17
C PRO A 489 11.96 3.00 22.74
N VAL A 490 12.46 2.78 23.96
CA VAL A 490 12.26 1.50 24.66
C VAL A 490 10.82 1.45 25.15
N PHE A 491 10.06 0.48 24.67
CA PHE A 491 8.74 0.17 25.20
C PHE A 491 8.87 -0.88 26.30
N GLU A 492 8.33 -0.62 27.48
CA GLU A 492 8.17 -1.65 28.51
C GLU A 492 7.13 -2.66 28.00
N GLY A 493 7.61 -3.81 27.54
CA GLY A 493 6.72 -4.90 27.12
C GLY A 493 5.89 -5.40 28.30
N GLY A 494 4.58 -5.51 28.11
CA GLY A 494 3.69 -6.08 29.12
C GLY A 494 3.79 -7.61 29.19
N SER A 495 3.48 -8.15 30.36
CA SER A 495 3.39 -9.59 30.58
C SER A 495 2.15 -10.15 29.89
N TYR A 496 2.32 -11.20 29.09
CA TYR A 496 1.19 -11.83 28.42
C TYR A 496 0.24 -12.51 29.41
N ARG A 497 -1.05 -12.17 29.34
CA ARG A 497 -2.11 -12.70 30.20
C ARG A 497 -3.13 -13.49 29.38
N PRO A 498 -2.98 -14.83 29.26
CA PRO A 498 -3.95 -15.66 28.54
C PRO A 498 -5.29 -15.75 29.28
N ASP A 499 -5.28 -15.53 30.59
CA ASP A 499 -6.37 -15.70 31.54
C ASP A 499 -7.38 -14.55 31.55
N LEU A 500 -7.16 -13.48 30.77
CA LEU A 500 -8.04 -12.30 30.77
C LEU A 500 -9.50 -12.65 30.43
N GLY A 501 -9.69 -13.62 29.53
CA GLY A 501 -11.00 -14.10 29.10
C GLY A 501 -11.60 -15.23 29.92
N ASP A 502 -10.85 -15.79 30.88
CA ASP A 502 -11.29 -16.95 31.64
C ASP A 502 -12.43 -16.55 32.59
N TYR A 503 -13.50 -17.36 32.57
CA TYR A 503 -14.70 -17.14 33.37
C TYR A 503 -15.10 -18.42 34.10
N GLU A 504 -15.38 -18.30 35.40
CA GLU A 504 -16.00 -19.33 36.22
C GLU A 504 -17.42 -18.90 36.58
N SER A 505 -18.38 -19.82 36.54
CA SER A 505 -19.79 -19.48 36.79
C SER A 505 -20.01 -19.03 38.23
N ILE A 506 -20.77 -17.93 38.39
CA ILE A 506 -21.17 -17.43 39.72
C ILE A 506 -21.97 -18.45 40.53
N GLN A 507 -22.52 -19.48 39.87
CA GLN A 507 -23.27 -20.55 40.53
C GLN A 507 -22.40 -21.33 41.53
N TYR A 508 -21.07 -21.31 41.39
CA TYR A 508 -20.14 -21.91 42.35
C TYR A 508 -19.96 -21.08 43.64
N ASP A 509 -20.27 -19.78 43.60
CA ASP A 509 -20.13 -18.86 44.74
C ASP A 509 -21.34 -18.88 45.69
N PHE A 510 -22.43 -19.57 45.31
CA PHE A 510 -23.62 -19.65 46.14
C PHE A 510 -23.45 -20.62 47.32
N PRO A 511 -24.09 -20.32 48.48
CA PRO A 511 -24.09 -21.23 49.60
C PRO A 511 -24.76 -22.57 49.27
N GLY A 512 -24.29 -23.67 49.89
CA GLY A 512 -24.73 -25.03 49.55
C GLY A 512 -26.22 -25.33 49.74
N ASN A 513 -26.96 -24.52 50.50
CA ASN A 513 -28.41 -24.64 50.68
C ASN A 513 -29.22 -24.30 49.41
N TYR A 514 -28.63 -23.60 48.43
CA TYR A 514 -29.22 -23.39 47.10
C TYR A 514 -29.14 -24.62 46.20
N MET A 515 -28.27 -25.60 46.55
CA MET A 515 -28.08 -26.86 45.81
C MET A 515 -27.69 -26.65 44.34
N ILE A 516 -26.96 -25.57 44.05
CA ILE A 516 -26.37 -25.24 42.75
C ILE A 516 -24.84 -25.27 42.83
N GLY A 517 -24.17 -25.07 41.69
CA GLY A 517 -22.70 -25.12 41.65
C GLY A 517 -22.18 -26.53 41.85
N SER A 518 -21.34 -26.69 42.88
CA SER A 518 -20.73 -27.97 43.28
C SER A 518 -21.67 -28.90 44.07
N HIS A 519 -22.88 -28.44 44.42
CA HIS A 519 -23.82 -29.18 45.27
C HIS A 519 -24.87 -29.93 44.44
N ARG A 520 -25.17 -31.18 44.80
CA ARG A 520 -26.18 -31.98 44.09
C ARG A 520 -27.61 -31.65 44.55
N PRO A 521 -28.58 -31.51 43.63
CA PRO A 521 -29.97 -31.32 44.00
C PRO A 521 -30.57 -32.57 44.67
N HIS A 522 -31.36 -32.37 45.73
CA HIS A 522 -32.19 -33.44 46.27
C HIS A 522 -33.29 -33.84 45.26
N PRO A 523 -33.72 -35.13 45.20
CA PRO A 523 -34.72 -35.60 44.25
C PRO A 523 -36.01 -34.77 44.21
N GLY A 524 -36.48 -34.28 45.36
CA GLY A 524 -37.68 -33.44 45.45
C GLY A 524 -37.51 -31.97 45.05
N ARG A 525 -36.28 -31.51 44.77
CA ARG A 525 -35.96 -30.10 44.43
C ARG A 525 -35.28 -29.92 43.08
N ILE A 526 -35.05 -30.98 42.32
CA ILE A 526 -34.35 -30.95 41.02
C ILE A 526 -34.90 -29.85 40.10
N TYR A 527 -36.23 -29.73 39.97
CA TYR A 527 -36.84 -28.74 39.08
C TYR A 527 -36.63 -27.29 39.56
N ALA A 528 -36.75 -27.03 40.87
CA ALA A 528 -36.53 -25.70 41.44
C ALA A 528 -35.06 -25.28 41.36
N THR A 529 -34.14 -26.22 41.60
CA THR A 529 -32.70 -26.02 41.40
C THR A 529 -32.43 -25.66 39.94
N ARG A 530 -32.93 -26.44 38.98
CA ARG A 530 -32.74 -26.16 37.55
C ARG A 530 -33.31 -24.82 37.11
N GLN A 531 -34.48 -24.44 37.65
CA GLN A 531 -35.05 -23.12 37.39
C GLN A 531 -34.13 -21.99 37.87
N THR A 532 -33.53 -22.16 39.05
CA THR A 532 -32.57 -21.20 39.61
C THR A 532 -31.29 -21.14 38.78
N GLN A 533 -30.74 -22.30 38.38
CA GLN A 533 -29.57 -22.36 37.49
C GLN A 533 -29.85 -21.67 36.14
N ALA A 534 -31.03 -21.91 35.55
CA ALA A 534 -31.45 -21.26 34.31
C ALA A 534 -31.56 -19.74 34.47
N TYR A 535 -32.07 -19.25 35.60
CA TYR A 535 -32.14 -17.82 35.91
C TYR A 535 -30.74 -17.20 36.03
N LEU A 536 -29.81 -17.88 36.69
CA LEU A 536 -28.44 -17.40 36.89
C LEU A 536 -27.61 -17.43 35.60
N LEU A 537 -27.93 -18.32 34.65
CA LEU A 537 -27.23 -18.43 33.37
C LEU A 537 -27.26 -17.12 32.57
N PHE A 538 -28.31 -16.30 32.73
CA PHE A 538 -28.39 -14.97 32.11
C PHE A 538 -27.28 -14.04 32.61
N PHE A 539 -27.03 -14.03 33.92
CA PHE A 539 -25.95 -13.24 34.51
C PHE A 539 -24.57 -13.82 34.18
N ASP A 540 -24.46 -15.16 34.17
CA ASP A 540 -23.24 -15.84 33.71
C ASP A 540 -22.87 -15.41 32.27
N GLN A 541 -23.86 -15.32 31.39
CA GLN A 541 -23.63 -14.91 30.00
C GLN A 541 -23.12 -13.46 29.92
N ILE A 542 -23.69 -12.54 30.71
CA ILE A 542 -23.24 -11.14 30.70
C ILE A 542 -21.79 -11.03 31.16
N LEU A 543 -21.45 -11.64 32.31
CA LEU A 543 -20.12 -11.56 32.91
C LEU A 543 -19.06 -12.22 32.02
N SER A 544 -19.34 -13.43 31.53
CA SER A 544 -18.44 -14.16 30.62
C SER A 544 -18.21 -13.41 29.31
N SER A 545 -19.23 -12.73 28.78
CA SER A 545 -19.11 -11.92 27.54
C SER A 545 -18.21 -10.71 27.76
N TYR A 546 -18.28 -10.03 28.90
CA TYR A 546 -17.39 -8.92 29.24
C TYR A 546 -15.92 -9.36 29.32
N LEU A 547 -15.64 -10.47 30.00
CA LEU A 547 -14.29 -11.02 30.11
C LEU A 547 -13.77 -11.52 28.76
N SER A 548 -14.60 -12.20 27.98
CA SER A 548 -14.27 -12.59 26.61
C SER A 548 -13.92 -11.40 25.74
N GLN A 549 -14.65 -10.28 25.89
CA GLN A 549 -14.34 -9.04 25.19
C GLN A 549 -13.02 -8.42 25.65
N LEU A 550 -12.75 -8.43 26.97
CA LEU A 550 -11.49 -7.96 27.53
C LEU A 550 -10.29 -8.73 26.96
N GLY A 551 -10.38 -10.06 26.88
CA GLY A 551 -9.35 -10.90 26.26
C GLY A 551 -9.12 -10.63 24.77
N ARG A 552 -10.05 -9.95 24.09
CA ARG A 552 -9.97 -9.58 22.67
C ARG A 552 -9.51 -8.15 22.41
N VAL A 553 -9.37 -7.30 23.42
CA VAL A 553 -8.95 -5.88 23.25
C VAL A 553 -7.70 -5.79 22.35
N LYS A 554 -6.70 -6.65 22.59
CA LYS A 554 -5.48 -6.72 21.76
C LYS A 554 -5.74 -6.97 20.27
N LYS A 555 -6.75 -7.78 19.92
CA LYS A 555 -7.12 -8.08 18.52
C LYS A 555 -7.96 -6.96 17.92
N LEU A 556 -8.85 -6.37 18.70
CA LEU A 556 -9.72 -5.28 18.25
C LEU A 556 -8.90 -4.02 17.88
N PHE A 557 -7.86 -3.71 18.65
CA PHE A 557 -7.01 -2.55 18.40
C PHE A 557 -5.73 -2.86 17.64
N ALA A 558 -5.55 -4.09 17.15
CA ALA A 558 -4.39 -4.47 16.35
C ALA A 558 -4.34 -3.68 15.03
N VAL A 559 -3.14 -3.49 14.48
CA VAL A 559 -2.98 -2.94 13.13
C VAL A 559 -3.58 -3.88 12.09
N GLN A 560 -3.34 -5.18 12.26
CA GLN A 560 -3.85 -6.22 11.37
C GLN A 560 -5.31 -6.50 11.71
N GLN A 561 -6.20 -6.23 10.76
CA GLN A 561 -7.63 -6.32 10.96
C GLN A 561 -8.25 -7.28 9.94
N ASN A 562 -9.02 -8.24 10.43
CA ASN A 562 -9.87 -9.07 9.59
C ASN A 562 -11.33 -8.59 9.76
N PRO A 563 -11.95 -8.00 8.71
CA PRO A 563 -13.33 -7.51 8.77
C PRO A 563 -14.37 -8.57 9.14
N GLU A 564 -14.12 -9.83 8.77
CA GLU A 564 -15.03 -10.95 9.02
C GLU A 564 -14.96 -11.47 10.47
N GLU A 565 -13.91 -11.11 11.22
CA GLU A 565 -13.82 -11.52 12.62
C GLU A 565 -14.93 -10.89 13.47
N PRO A 566 -15.47 -11.63 14.45
CA PRO A 566 -16.45 -11.08 15.38
C PRO A 566 -15.90 -9.88 16.15
N THR A 567 -16.69 -8.80 16.21
CA THR A 567 -16.45 -7.61 17.04
C THR A 567 -16.92 -7.81 18.48
N GLN A 568 -17.86 -8.73 18.68
CA GLN A 568 -18.39 -9.15 19.97
C GLN A 568 -18.50 -10.69 20.00
N ILE A 569 -18.28 -11.31 21.16
CA ILE A 569 -18.43 -12.75 21.34
C ILE A 569 -19.35 -13.02 22.54
N LEU A 570 -20.29 -13.93 22.33
CA LEU A 570 -21.03 -14.60 23.41
C LEU A 570 -20.42 -16.00 23.60
N PRO A 571 -19.60 -16.22 24.65
CA PRO A 571 -19.01 -17.52 24.89
C PRO A 571 -20.10 -18.54 25.22
N ALA A 572 -19.91 -19.79 24.78
CA ALA A 572 -20.80 -20.87 25.17
C ALA A 572 -20.51 -21.32 26.60
N LEU A 573 -21.55 -21.42 27.42
CA LEU A 573 -21.43 -21.78 28.84
C LEU A 573 -21.58 -23.30 29.07
N PHE A 574 -20.91 -24.12 28.26
CA PHE A 574 -21.05 -25.58 28.32
C PHE A 574 -20.50 -26.21 29.60
N ASP A 575 -19.63 -25.50 30.30
CA ASP A 575 -19.03 -25.91 31.58
C ASP A 575 -19.81 -25.39 32.80
N ALA A 576 -20.89 -24.63 32.59
CA ALA A 576 -21.72 -24.15 33.68
C ALA A 576 -22.43 -25.32 34.41
N PRO A 577 -22.66 -25.22 35.73
CA PRO A 577 -23.38 -26.24 36.49
C PRO A 577 -24.75 -26.57 35.88
N GLY A 578 -24.96 -27.85 35.54
CA GLY A 578 -26.22 -28.31 34.93
C GLY A 578 -26.39 -27.97 33.45
N ALA A 579 -25.34 -27.56 32.75
CA ALA A 579 -25.37 -27.18 31.33
C ALA A 579 -26.03 -28.24 30.43
N LEU A 580 -25.70 -29.53 30.60
CA LEU A 580 -26.31 -30.62 29.83
C LEU A 580 -27.83 -30.69 30.04
N GLU A 581 -28.29 -30.54 31.29
CA GLU A 581 -29.71 -30.58 31.64
C GLU A 581 -30.49 -29.36 31.12
N LEU A 582 -29.83 -28.20 31.03
CA LEU A 582 -30.45 -26.95 30.61
C LEU A 582 -30.44 -26.76 29.09
N MET A 583 -29.35 -27.18 28.43
CA MET A 583 -29.09 -26.89 27.02
C MET A 583 -29.14 -28.14 26.12
N GLY A 584 -29.01 -29.34 26.69
CA GLY A 584 -28.84 -30.58 25.93
C GLY A 584 -30.00 -30.92 25.00
N ASP A 585 -31.22 -30.45 25.27
CA ASP A 585 -32.38 -30.67 24.39
C ASP A 585 -32.40 -29.72 23.17
N PHE A 586 -31.65 -28.63 23.21
CA PHE A 586 -31.45 -27.73 22.07
C PHE A 586 -30.24 -28.16 21.22
N ALA A 587 -29.43 -29.11 21.69
CA ALA A 587 -28.22 -29.56 21.02
C ALA A 587 -28.51 -30.62 19.94
N GLU A 588 -27.91 -30.46 18.76
CA GLU A 588 -27.85 -31.50 17.74
C GLU A 588 -26.69 -32.45 18.08
N LEU A 589 -27.00 -33.51 18.82
CA LEU A 589 -26.01 -34.43 19.36
C LEU A 589 -25.67 -35.53 18.37
N THR A 590 -24.43 -36.03 18.42
CA THR A 590 -24.02 -37.27 17.76
C THR A 590 -23.49 -38.22 18.81
N PHE A 591 -23.66 -39.53 18.64
CA PHE A 591 -23.07 -40.51 19.55
C PHE A 591 -21.60 -40.76 19.16
N PRO A 592 -20.61 -40.27 19.94
CA PRO A 592 -19.23 -40.32 19.52
C PRO A 592 -18.61 -41.69 19.82
N LEU A 593 -17.50 -41.98 19.12
CA LEU A 593 -16.68 -43.16 19.40
C LEU A 593 -16.20 -43.18 20.86
N ALA A 594 -15.93 -42.02 21.47
CA ALA A 594 -15.53 -41.91 22.88
C ALA A 594 -16.60 -42.44 23.84
N ALA A 595 -17.89 -42.16 23.59
CA ALA A 595 -18.99 -42.67 24.40
C ALA A 595 -19.11 -44.20 24.28
N TYR A 596 -18.96 -44.74 23.06
CA TYR A 596 -18.90 -46.18 22.85
C TYR A 596 -17.71 -46.82 23.57
N ALA A 597 -16.51 -46.23 23.44
CA ALA A 597 -15.30 -46.72 24.08
C ALA A 597 -15.40 -46.72 25.60
N GLY A 598 -16.01 -45.68 26.19
CA GLY A 598 -16.28 -45.62 27.64
C GLY A 598 -17.22 -46.73 28.09
N VAL A 599 -18.34 -46.94 27.39
CA VAL A 599 -19.28 -48.03 27.70
C VAL A 599 -18.61 -49.40 27.51
N LYS A 600 -17.76 -49.54 26.48
CA LYS A 600 -16.98 -50.75 26.23
C LYS A 600 -16.04 -51.06 27.39
N HIS A 601 -15.26 -50.08 27.83
CA HIS A 601 -14.35 -50.24 28.96
C HIS A 601 -15.09 -50.68 30.23
N LEU A 602 -16.22 -50.04 30.53
CA LEU A 602 -17.05 -50.42 31.67
C LEU A 602 -17.61 -51.85 31.54
N ALA A 603 -18.05 -52.24 30.34
CA ALA A 603 -18.52 -53.60 30.07
C ALA A 603 -17.41 -54.65 30.24
N GLU A 604 -16.20 -54.36 29.76
CA GLU A 604 -15.02 -55.23 29.90
C GLU A 604 -14.59 -55.36 31.37
N GLU A 605 -14.61 -54.27 32.15
CA GLU A 605 -14.34 -54.27 33.58
C GLU A 605 -15.35 -55.14 34.36
N LYS A 606 -16.65 -54.99 34.05
CA LYS A 606 -17.73 -55.79 34.65
C LYS A 606 -17.61 -57.26 34.27
N GLU A 607 -17.26 -57.55 33.01
CA GLU A 607 -17.01 -58.92 32.56
C GLU A 607 -15.86 -59.56 33.33
N GLN A 608 -14.72 -58.86 33.48
CA GLN A 608 -13.58 -59.37 34.25
C GLN A 608 -13.94 -59.62 35.72
N LEU A 609 -14.68 -58.72 36.35
CA LEU A 609 -15.10 -58.87 37.74
C LEU A 609 -16.03 -60.08 37.94
N LEU A 610 -17.00 -60.29 37.04
CA LEU A 610 -17.91 -61.43 37.10
C LEU A 610 -17.20 -62.77 36.80
N LEU A 611 -16.21 -62.77 35.91
CA LEU A 611 -15.38 -63.96 35.64
C LEU A 611 -14.53 -64.33 36.86
N ALA A 612 -13.90 -63.35 37.52
CA ALA A 612 -13.14 -63.58 38.75
C ALA A 612 -14.04 -64.10 39.89
N GLN A 613 -15.26 -63.57 40.02
CA GLN A 613 -16.25 -64.11 40.96
C GLN A 613 -16.63 -65.56 40.64
N ASN A 614 -16.82 -65.90 39.37
CA ASN A 614 -17.10 -67.28 38.96
C ASN A 614 -15.95 -68.23 39.29
N GLU A 615 -14.69 -67.80 39.13
CA GLU A 615 -13.53 -68.60 39.55
C GLU A 615 -13.52 -68.86 41.06
N GLN A 616 -13.81 -67.84 41.88
CA GLN A 616 -13.92 -67.98 43.33
C GLN A 616 -15.06 -68.94 43.72
N LEU A 617 -16.24 -68.76 43.13
CA LEU A 617 -17.40 -69.63 43.35
C LEU A 617 -17.11 -71.08 42.93
N ASN A 618 -16.37 -71.31 41.84
CA ASN A 618 -15.96 -72.65 41.42
C ASN A 618 -15.00 -73.32 42.43
N VAL A 619 -14.07 -72.57 43.00
CA VAL A 619 -13.20 -73.06 44.08
C VAL A 619 -14.03 -73.41 45.32
N GLU A 620 -15.00 -72.58 45.69
CA GLU A 620 -15.89 -72.80 46.82
C GLU A 620 -16.81 -74.01 46.64
N ILE A 621 -17.36 -74.22 45.43
CA ILE A 621 -18.11 -75.42 45.04
C ILE A 621 -17.26 -76.69 45.23
N THR A 622 -15.97 -76.63 44.88
CA THR A 622 -15.07 -77.78 44.97
C THR A 622 -14.71 -78.14 46.43
N ASN A 623 -14.81 -77.17 47.35
CA ASN A 623 -14.40 -77.32 48.75
C ASN A 623 -15.56 -77.64 49.72
N THR A 624 -16.81 -77.66 49.25
CA THR A 624 -18.02 -77.87 50.07
C THR A 624 -18.68 -79.21 49.73
N ASP A 625 -19.06 -79.99 50.74
CA ASP A 625 -19.78 -81.27 50.59
C ASP A 625 -21.32 -81.14 50.72
N ASP A 626 -21.83 -79.94 50.96
CA ASP A 626 -23.28 -79.64 51.08
C ASP A 626 -23.90 -79.45 49.68
N GLU A 627 -24.70 -80.43 49.24
CA GLU A 627 -25.36 -80.42 47.93
C GLU A 627 -26.29 -79.22 47.71
N VAL A 628 -26.94 -78.71 48.77
CA VAL A 628 -27.86 -77.56 48.67
C VAL A 628 -27.05 -76.28 48.44
N LEU A 629 -25.92 -76.14 49.12
CA LEU A 629 -25.02 -75.00 48.94
C LEU A 629 -24.32 -75.04 47.56
N GLN A 630 -23.86 -76.22 47.12
CA GLN A 630 -23.29 -76.37 45.77
C GLN A 630 -24.28 -75.97 44.67
N GLU A 631 -25.55 -76.35 44.79
CA GLU A 631 -26.57 -75.97 43.80
C GLU A 631 -26.80 -74.46 43.82
N ALA A 632 -26.88 -73.83 44.99
CA ALA A 632 -27.01 -72.37 45.10
C ALA A 632 -25.84 -71.60 44.47
N LEU A 633 -24.59 -72.04 44.67
CA LEU A 633 -23.39 -71.43 44.08
C LEU A 633 -23.36 -71.62 42.55
N LYS A 634 -23.77 -72.80 42.03
CA LYS A 634 -23.93 -73.03 40.58
C LYS A 634 -24.98 -72.10 39.97
N GLN A 635 -26.10 -71.88 40.66
CA GLN A 635 -27.12 -70.93 40.22
C GLN A 635 -26.56 -69.50 40.15
N GLN A 636 -25.69 -69.11 41.08
CA GLN A 636 -25.03 -67.81 41.06
C GLN A 636 -24.04 -67.65 39.89
N ILE A 637 -23.30 -68.71 39.53
CA ILE A 637 -22.46 -68.71 38.32
C ILE A 637 -23.30 -68.57 37.04
N ILE A 638 -24.43 -69.28 36.96
CA ILE A 638 -25.35 -69.16 35.82
C ILE A 638 -25.90 -67.73 35.70
N GLN A 639 -26.25 -67.10 36.83
CA GLN A 639 -26.67 -65.69 36.87
C GLN A 639 -25.56 -64.75 36.38
N ASN A 640 -24.32 -64.94 36.83
CA ASN A 640 -23.17 -64.16 36.38
C ASN A 640 -22.90 -64.32 34.87
N GLN A 641 -22.98 -65.54 34.34
CA GLN A 641 -22.82 -65.81 32.90
C GLN A 641 -23.94 -65.13 32.08
N SER A 642 -25.18 -65.12 32.59
CA SER A 642 -26.30 -64.41 31.98
C SER A 642 -26.07 -62.89 31.96
N LEU A 643 -25.53 -62.31 33.03
CA LEU A 643 -25.17 -60.90 33.10
C LEU A 643 -24.06 -60.55 32.09
N ILE A 644 -23.00 -61.36 31.99
CA ILE A 644 -21.93 -61.17 30.98
C ILE A 644 -22.51 -61.18 29.55
N ALA A 645 -23.40 -62.12 29.25
CA ALA A 645 -24.07 -62.17 27.94
C ALA A 645 -24.93 -60.91 27.68
N THR A 646 -25.61 -60.41 28.71
CA THR A 646 -26.41 -59.18 28.64
C THR A 646 -25.53 -57.95 28.34
N TRP A 647 -24.38 -57.83 29.01
CA TRP A 647 -23.39 -56.77 28.74
C TRP A 647 -22.85 -56.83 27.30
N LYS A 648 -22.52 -58.02 26.79
CA LYS A 648 -22.06 -58.21 25.40
C LYS A 648 -23.12 -57.84 24.37
N ALA A 649 -24.38 -58.22 24.61
CA ALA A 649 -25.50 -57.89 23.74
C ALA A 649 -25.77 -56.38 23.72
N MET A 650 -25.76 -55.72 24.87
CA MET A 650 -25.86 -54.26 24.99
C MET A 650 -24.73 -53.56 24.23
N LEU A 651 -23.49 -54.02 24.37
CA LEU A 651 -22.35 -53.44 23.67
C LEU A 651 -22.53 -53.46 22.14
N ALA A 652 -23.04 -54.58 21.61
CA ALA A 652 -23.34 -54.71 20.18
C ALA A 652 -24.43 -53.74 19.72
N GLU A 653 -25.45 -53.47 20.55
CA GLU A 653 -26.47 -52.46 20.28
C GLU A 653 -25.92 -51.03 20.38
N MET A 654 -25.08 -50.73 21.36
CA MET A 654 -24.43 -49.42 21.52
C MET A 654 -23.53 -49.08 20.33
N LYS A 655 -22.80 -50.07 19.79
CA LYS A 655 -21.98 -49.88 18.59
C LYS A 655 -22.80 -49.41 17.38
N LYS A 656 -24.07 -49.82 17.28
CA LYS A 656 -24.97 -49.39 16.20
C LYS A 656 -25.41 -47.92 16.32
N LEU A 657 -25.13 -47.26 17.44
CA LEU A 657 -25.45 -45.85 17.65
C LEU A 657 -24.31 -44.93 17.21
N GLU A 658 -23.10 -45.46 16.99
CA GLU A 658 -21.93 -44.68 16.58
C GLU A 658 -22.22 -43.78 15.37
N ASN A 659 -21.89 -42.49 15.51
CA ASN A 659 -22.12 -41.42 14.53
C ASN A 659 -23.60 -41.15 14.15
N LYS A 660 -24.57 -41.71 14.89
CA LYS A 660 -25.97 -41.36 14.66
C LYS A 660 -26.29 -39.99 15.28
N PRO A 661 -27.05 -39.14 14.56
CA PRO A 661 -27.52 -37.87 15.08
C PRO A 661 -28.77 -38.03 15.95
N PHE A 662 -28.92 -37.14 16.92
CA PHE A 662 -30.04 -37.05 17.85
C PHE A 662 -30.45 -35.58 18.03
N ALA A 663 -31.75 -35.30 17.96
CA ALA A 663 -32.33 -34.00 18.21
C ALA A 663 -32.57 -33.83 19.72
N GLY A 664 -31.47 -33.72 20.47
CA GLY A 664 -31.47 -33.44 21.91
C GLY A 664 -31.19 -34.62 22.82
N ILE A 665 -30.80 -34.29 24.06
CA ILE A 665 -30.40 -35.25 25.10
C ILE A 665 -31.56 -36.17 25.52
N THR A 666 -32.80 -35.69 25.50
CA THR A 666 -33.98 -36.50 25.84
C THR A 666 -34.20 -37.62 24.82
N GLN A 667 -34.06 -37.33 23.53
CA GLN A 667 -34.18 -38.34 22.48
C GLN A 667 -33.05 -39.37 22.57
N LEU A 668 -31.83 -38.91 22.85
CA LEU A 668 -30.67 -39.76 23.05
C LEU A 668 -30.90 -40.70 24.26
N ARG A 669 -31.22 -40.16 25.42
CA ARG A 669 -31.46 -40.92 26.66
C ARG A 669 -32.56 -41.96 26.48
N LYS A 670 -33.65 -41.61 25.79
CA LYS A 670 -34.72 -42.57 25.44
C LYS A 670 -34.18 -43.73 24.59
N THR A 671 -33.43 -43.42 23.53
CA THR A 671 -32.86 -44.44 22.63
C THR A 671 -31.85 -45.33 23.35
N VAL A 672 -30.98 -44.75 24.17
CA VAL A 672 -29.98 -45.50 24.95
C VAL A 672 -30.66 -46.37 26.00
N SER A 673 -31.69 -45.86 26.67
CA SER A 673 -32.49 -46.62 27.64
C SER A 673 -33.19 -47.82 26.99
N GLU A 674 -33.81 -47.63 25.81
CA GLU A 674 -34.44 -48.72 25.05
C GLU A 674 -33.43 -49.81 24.65
N LYS A 675 -32.20 -49.44 24.33
CA LYS A 675 -31.13 -50.37 23.93
C LYS A 675 -30.40 -51.03 25.10
N ALA A 676 -30.28 -50.35 26.24
CA ALA A 676 -29.57 -50.84 27.41
C ALA A 676 -30.47 -51.59 28.42
N GLY A 677 -31.78 -51.38 28.38
CA GLY A 677 -32.74 -52.00 29.29
C GLY A 677 -32.36 -51.75 30.74
N ASN A 678 -32.27 -52.82 31.53
CA ASN A 678 -31.97 -52.76 32.97
C ASN A 678 -30.55 -52.22 33.27
N LEU A 679 -29.62 -52.26 32.31
CA LEU A 679 -28.25 -51.75 32.46
C LEU A 679 -28.15 -50.23 32.26
N TYR A 680 -29.22 -49.56 31.84
CA TYR A 680 -29.21 -48.12 31.56
C TYR A 680 -28.69 -47.29 32.75
N ALA A 681 -29.12 -47.62 33.98
CA ALA A 681 -28.70 -46.89 35.18
C ALA A 681 -27.19 -46.95 35.44
N GLU A 682 -26.50 -48.00 34.98
CA GLU A 682 -25.04 -48.16 35.14
C GLU A 682 -24.25 -47.35 34.12
N ILE A 683 -24.81 -47.09 32.93
CA ILE A 683 -24.10 -46.44 31.82
C ILE A 683 -24.55 -45.00 31.55
N ALA A 684 -25.73 -44.59 32.03
CA ALA A 684 -26.37 -43.32 31.65
C ALA A 684 -25.47 -42.10 31.87
N ALA A 685 -24.89 -41.96 33.07
CA ALA A 685 -24.03 -40.82 33.39
C ALA A 685 -22.75 -40.78 32.55
N LEU A 686 -22.20 -41.96 32.20
CA LEU A 686 -21.00 -42.07 31.37
C LEU A 686 -21.30 -41.68 29.92
N VAL A 687 -22.44 -42.12 29.38
CA VAL A 687 -22.87 -41.76 28.02
C VAL A 687 -23.14 -40.26 27.93
N ASP A 688 -23.93 -39.73 28.86
CA ASP A 688 -24.28 -38.31 28.93
C ASP A 688 -23.02 -37.43 28.96
N LYS A 689 -22.05 -37.76 29.83
CA LYS A 689 -20.79 -37.03 29.96
C LYS A 689 -20.00 -37.03 28.64
N ASN A 690 -19.71 -38.21 28.08
CA ASN A 690 -18.86 -38.32 26.88
C ASN A 690 -19.52 -37.69 25.64
N VAL A 691 -20.84 -37.78 25.52
CA VAL A 691 -21.58 -37.15 24.41
C VAL A 691 -21.55 -35.63 24.55
N TRP A 692 -21.78 -35.10 25.75
CA TRP A 692 -21.76 -33.66 26.00
C TRP A 692 -20.36 -33.06 25.81
N GLU A 693 -19.32 -33.70 26.35
CA GLU A 693 -17.92 -33.26 26.18
C GLU A 693 -17.53 -33.26 24.69
N HIS A 694 -17.94 -34.28 23.93
CA HIS A 694 -17.71 -34.31 22.49
C HIS A 694 -18.44 -33.16 21.77
N TYR A 695 -19.71 -32.92 22.09
CA TYR A 695 -20.50 -31.85 21.49
C TYR A 695 -19.96 -30.45 21.83
N ALA A 696 -19.58 -30.23 23.09
CA ALA A 696 -19.04 -28.97 23.58
C ALA A 696 -17.68 -28.63 22.93
N ALA A 697 -16.89 -29.65 22.58
CA ALA A 697 -15.61 -29.48 21.89
C ALA A 697 -15.75 -29.13 20.39
N LEU A 698 -16.94 -29.27 19.79
CA LEU A 698 -17.17 -28.92 18.38
C LEU A 698 -17.26 -27.41 18.20
N ALA A 699 -16.24 -26.82 17.57
CA ALA A 699 -16.16 -25.37 17.34
C ALA A 699 -17.32 -24.76 16.55
N ASN A 700 -18.09 -25.56 15.80
CA ASN A 700 -19.16 -25.10 14.91
C ASN A 700 -20.49 -25.81 15.16
N ASN A 701 -20.78 -26.17 16.41
CA ASN A 701 -22.08 -26.75 16.77
C ASN A 701 -23.23 -25.73 16.64
N ASN A 702 -24.48 -26.22 16.68
CA ASN A 702 -25.66 -25.41 16.42
C ASN A 702 -25.91 -24.31 17.48
N ILE A 703 -25.51 -24.53 18.74
CA ILE A 703 -25.62 -23.51 19.80
C ILE A 703 -24.61 -22.39 19.57
N ILE A 704 -23.34 -22.71 19.28
CA ILE A 704 -22.30 -21.70 18.99
C ILE A 704 -22.71 -20.83 17.81
N ARG A 705 -23.17 -21.43 16.70
CA ARG A 705 -23.66 -20.65 15.53
C ARG A 705 -24.81 -19.72 15.90
N SER A 706 -25.73 -20.16 16.75
CA SER A 706 -26.84 -19.34 17.21
C SER A 706 -26.36 -18.17 18.07
N LEU A 707 -25.42 -18.42 18.98
CA LEU A 707 -24.78 -17.39 19.81
C LEU A 707 -23.99 -16.38 18.98
N GLU A 708 -23.29 -16.80 17.93
CA GLU A 708 -22.60 -15.90 16.99
C GLU A 708 -23.57 -14.96 16.27
N ILE A 709 -24.71 -15.50 15.80
CA ILE A 709 -25.74 -14.71 15.11
C ILE A 709 -26.41 -13.72 16.08
N ILE A 710 -26.70 -14.14 17.32
CA ILE A 710 -27.34 -13.30 18.34
C ILE A 710 -26.38 -12.23 18.86
N GLY A 711 -25.14 -12.61 19.14
CA GLY A 711 -24.14 -11.76 19.79
C GLY A 711 -23.54 -10.72 18.88
N ASP A 712 -23.34 -11.06 17.60
CA ASP A 712 -22.74 -10.14 16.63
C ASP A 712 -23.32 -10.35 15.23
N PRO A 713 -24.59 -9.95 15.00
CA PRO A 713 -25.25 -10.08 13.71
C PRO A 713 -24.42 -9.43 12.59
N PRO A 714 -24.34 -10.01 11.37
CA PRO A 714 -23.43 -9.54 10.32
C PRO A 714 -23.49 -8.04 10.02
N ALA A 715 -24.69 -7.46 9.93
CA ALA A 715 -24.86 -6.02 9.66
C ALA A 715 -24.32 -5.14 10.81
N GLN A 716 -24.56 -5.52 12.07
CA GLN A 716 -24.05 -4.77 13.23
C GLN A 716 -22.54 -4.95 13.40
N ARG A 717 -22.02 -6.15 13.14
CA ARG A 717 -20.58 -6.45 13.10
C ARG A 717 -19.88 -5.52 12.12
N GLN A 718 -20.39 -5.43 10.90
CA GLN A 718 -19.82 -4.58 9.86
C GLN A 718 -19.85 -3.09 10.25
N ASP A 719 -20.95 -2.58 10.82
CA ASP A 719 -21.02 -1.18 11.31
C ASP A 719 -20.03 -0.90 12.46
N ARG A 720 -19.94 -1.79 13.45
CA ARG A 720 -18.97 -1.67 14.55
C ARG A 720 -17.53 -1.73 14.05
N ARG A 721 -17.24 -2.65 13.13
CA ARG A 721 -15.93 -2.79 12.50
C ARG A 721 -15.58 -1.52 11.73
N ASN A 722 -16.54 -0.93 11.00
CA ASN A 722 -16.35 0.32 10.30
C ASN A 722 -15.91 1.44 11.26
N LYS A 723 -16.64 1.64 12.36
CA LYS A 723 -16.33 2.65 13.38
C LYS A 723 -14.96 2.44 14.02
N LEU A 724 -14.60 1.18 14.28
CA LEU A 724 -13.30 0.81 14.83
C LEU A 724 -12.17 1.13 13.85
N LEU A 725 -12.31 0.76 12.58
CA LEU A 725 -11.34 1.07 11.53
C LEU A 725 -11.21 2.59 11.32
N ASP A 726 -12.32 3.33 11.30
CA ASP A 726 -12.30 4.80 11.23
C ASP A 726 -11.51 5.41 12.38
N HIS A 727 -11.75 4.93 13.60
CA HIS A 727 -10.99 5.38 14.78
C HIS A 727 -9.49 5.07 14.67
N LEU A 728 -9.13 3.88 14.18
CA LEU A 728 -7.73 3.48 14.03
C LEU A 728 -7.02 4.28 12.93
N ILE A 729 -7.68 4.49 11.79
CA ILE A 729 -7.13 5.23 10.64
C ILE A 729 -7.03 6.74 10.96
N ALA A 730 -8.01 7.31 11.67
CA ALA A 730 -8.04 8.72 12.05
C ALA A 730 -6.86 9.14 12.94
N ARG A 731 -6.24 8.21 13.67
CA ARG A 731 -5.02 8.46 14.46
C ARG A 731 -3.83 8.92 13.60
N PHE A 732 -3.87 8.62 12.30
CA PHE A 732 -2.86 9.02 11.32
C PHE A 732 -3.32 10.19 10.45
N GLY A 733 -4.46 10.82 10.78
CA GLY A 733 -5.01 11.95 10.02
C GLY A 733 -5.64 11.57 8.69
N GLU A 734 -6.01 10.30 8.51
CA GLU A 734 -6.57 9.77 7.26
C GLU A 734 -8.09 9.55 7.38
N SER A 735 -8.82 9.61 6.25
CA SER A 735 -10.27 9.42 6.19
C SER A 735 -10.73 8.78 4.88
N PHE A 736 -11.68 7.86 4.96
CA PHE A 736 -12.29 7.17 3.82
C PHE A 736 -13.67 7.73 3.44
N SER A 737 -14.04 8.90 3.96
CA SER A 737 -15.41 9.44 3.86
C SER A 737 -15.86 9.69 2.42
N GLU A 738 -14.97 10.20 1.55
CA GLU A 738 -15.28 10.45 0.14
C GLU A 738 -15.50 9.15 -0.65
N TYR A 739 -14.70 8.12 -0.36
CA TYR A 739 -14.88 6.80 -0.96
C TYR A 739 -16.25 6.20 -0.59
N VAL A 740 -16.67 6.33 0.68
CA VAL A 740 -18.01 5.89 1.14
C VAL A 740 -19.13 6.65 0.44
N ALA A 741 -18.99 7.97 0.32
CA ALA A 741 -19.99 8.80 -0.34
C ALA A 741 -20.21 8.34 -1.80
N SER A 742 -19.14 7.91 -2.49
CA SER A 742 -19.26 7.37 -3.85
C SER A 742 -19.95 6.01 -3.93
N LEU A 743 -19.89 5.20 -2.87
CA LEU A 743 -20.58 3.90 -2.79
C LEU A 743 -22.08 4.06 -2.47
N LEU A 744 -22.43 5.12 -1.75
CA LEU A 744 -23.81 5.45 -1.34
C LEU A 744 -24.50 6.33 -2.39
N ARG A 745 -24.91 5.75 -3.52
CA ARG A 745 -25.82 6.42 -4.46
C ARG A 745 -27.20 6.62 -3.82
N ALA A 746 -27.72 7.85 -3.88
CA ALA A 746 -29.07 8.20 -3.41
C ALA A 746 -30.19 7.69 -4.34
N ASP A 747 -29.85 7.45 -5.62
CA ASP A 747 -30.85 7.26 -6.68
C ASP A 747 -31.16 5.80 -7.01
N SER A 748 -30.43 4.85 -6.40
CA SER A 748 -30.68 3.42 -6.57
C SER A 748 -31.39 2.84 -5.34
N ASN A 749 -32.48 2.11 -5.61
CA ASN A 749 -33.14 1.27 -4.63
C ASN A 749 -32.05 0.38 -3.99
N PRO A 750 -31.95 0.27 -2.65
CA PRO A 750 -30.82 -0.37 -2.00
C PRO A 750 -30.58 -1.85 -2.35
N GLU A 751 -31.58 -2.57 -2.85
CA GLU A 751 -31.41 -3.92 -3.41
C GLU A 751 -30.94 -3.91 -4.88
N ASP A 752 -31.14 -2.80 -5.60
CA ASP A 752 -30.71 -2.55 -6.97
C ASP A 752 -29.40 -1.73 -7.02
N ASN A 753 -28.74 -1.48 -5.87
CA ASN A 753 -27.43 -0.86 -5.82
C ASN A 753 -26.36 -1.97 -5.81
N PRO A 754 -25.67 -2.24 -6.95
CA PRO A 754 -24.64 -3.27 -7.01
C PRO A 754 -23.54 -3.08 -5.95
N TRP A 755 -23.33 -1.85 -5.47
CA TRP A 755 -22.30 -1.51 -4.46
C TRP A 755 -22.68 -1.90 -3.03
N ARG A 756 -23.95 -2.23 -2.74
CA ARG A 756 -24.39 -2.62 -1.39
C ARG A 756 -24.04 -4.06 -1.03
N GLN A 757 -23.78 -4.91 -2.03
CA GLN A 757 -23.31 -6.29 -1.80
C GLN A 757 -21.83 -6.37 -1.34
N ASP A 758 -21.04 -5.29 -1.49
CA ASP A 758 -19.58 -5.31 -1.25
C ASP A 758 -19.11 -4.44 -0.05
N PHE A 759 -19.97 -4.15 0.93
CA PHE A 759 -19.53 -3.43 2.15
C PHE A 759 -18.41 -4.18 2.90
N ALA A 760 -18.35 -5.51 2.78
CA ALA A 760 -17.25 -6.31 3.30
C ALA A 760 -15.91 -6.02 2.59
N GLU A 761 -15.93 -5.84 1.26
CA GLU A 761 -14.75 -5.48 0.46
C GLU A 761 -14.24 -4.09 0.87
N TYR A 762 -15.15 -3.14 1.07
CA TYR A 762 -14.81 -1.82 1.60
C TYR A 762 -14.09 -1.88 2.96
N LEU A 763 -14.57 -2.71 3.89
CA LEU A 763 -13.90 -2.89 5.19
C LEU A 763 -12.54 -3.56 5.02
N GLN A 764 -12.40 -4.47 4.05
CA GLN A 764 -11.13 -5.11 3.72
C GLN A 764 -10.12 -4.11 3.17
N ASP A 765 -10.56 -3.18 2.32
CA ASP A 765 -9.70 -2.11 1.81
C ASP A 765 -9.24 -1.17 2.92
N LYS A 766 -10.14 -0.80 3.85
CA LYS A 766 -9.76 -0.04 5.06
C LYS A 766 -8.73 -0.77 5.92
N ALA A 767 -8.96 -2.05 6.20
CA ALA A 767 -8.02 -2.86 6.97
C ALA A 767 -6.66 -2.94 6.27
N ARG A 768 -6.65 -3.19 4.95
CA ARG A 768 -5.43 -3.20 4.14
C ARG A 768 -4.75 -1.84 4.13
N PHE A 769 -5.49 -0.73 4.07
CA PHE A 769 -4.93 0.61 4.14
C PHE A 769 -4.26 0.84 5.48
N LEU A 770 -4.95 0.54 6.60
CA LEU A 770 -4.42 0.65 7.96
C LEU A 770 -3.08 -0.08 8.11
N GLU A 771 -2.99 -1.33 7.62
CA GLU A 771 -1.76 -2.12 7.63
C GLU A 771 -0.63 -1.47 6.80
N ASN A 772 -0.97 -0.81 5.71
CA ASN A 772 0.00 -0.23 4.78
C ASN A 772 0.31 1.26 5.02
N ILE A 773 -0.30 1.91 6.03
CA ILE A 773 -0.07 3.33 6.35
C ILE A 773 1.41 3.69 6.40
N PRO A 774 2.31 2.93 7.06
CA PRO A 774 3.75 3.23 7.06
C PRO A 774 4.33 3.42 5.66
N ILE A 775 3.96 2.52 4.73
CA ILE A 775 4.50 2.52 3.37
C ILE A 775 3.84 3.63 2.54
N VAL A 776 2.51 3.72 2.52
CA VAL A 776 1.80 4.73 1.72
C VAL A 776 1.93 6.14 2.29
N GLY A 777 2.32 6.26 3.56
CA GLY A 777 2.66 7.51 4.25
C GLY A 777 4.09 7.95 3.95
N ALA A 778 5.07 7.07 4.13
CA ALA A 778 6.48 7.40 3.92
C ALA A 778 6.84 7.59 2.44
N GLU A 779 6.21 6.83 1.52
CA GLU A 779 6.58 6.84 0.10
C GLU A 779 5.78 7.85 -0.75
N ARG A 780 4.92 8.71 -0.18
CA ARG A 780 3.99 9.60 -0.93
C ARG A 780 4.63 10.28 -2.15
N GLY A 781 5.78 10.92 -1.95
CA GLY A 781 6.50 11.65 -2.99
C GLY A 781 7.42 10.81 -3.87
N ARG A 782 7.54 9.49 -3.63
CA ARG A 782 8.46 8.61 -4.35
C ARG A 782 7.97 8.33 -5.77
N GLY A 783 8.85 8.45 -6.74
CA GLY A 783 8.65 8.11 -8.14
C GLY A 783 9.01 6.66 -8.46
N LEU A 784 8.83 6.29 -9.73
CA LEU A 784 9.23 4.98 -10.26
C LEU A 784 10.77 4.83 -10.28
N ASN A 785 11.30 3.74 -9.73
CA ASN A 785 12.70 3.37 -9.93
C ASN A 785 12.86 2.63 -11.27
N TYR A 786 13.00 3.38 -12.36
CA TYR A 786 13.11 2.78 -13.69
C TYR A 786 14.44 2.04 -13.94
N ARG A 787 15.44 2.19 -13.05
CA ARG A 787 16.74 1.48 -13.14
C ARG A 787 16.80 0.19 -12.31
N LYS A 788 15.68 -0.26 -11.74
CA LYS A 788 15.63 -1.50 -10.96
C LYS A 788 15.69 -2.73 -11.86
N PHE A 789 16.56 -3.69 -11.53
CA PHE A 789 16.68 -4.97 -12.24
C PHE A 789 16.35 -6.15 -11.33
N ARG A 790 15.78 -7.21 -11.90
CA ARG A 790 15.61 -8.51 -11.24
C ARG A 790 16.87 -9.33 -11.47
N GLU A 791 17.34 -10.06 -10.46
CA GLU A 791 18.59 -10.83 -10.49
C GLU A 791 18.74 -11.69 -11.77
N ASP A 792 17.65 -12.30 -12.26
CA ASP A 792 17.69 -13.22 -13.41
C ASP A 792 16.73 -12.88 -14.57
N LYS A 793 16.01 -11.74 -14.55
CA LYS A 793 14.84 -11.52 -15.45
C LYS A 793 14.81 -10.18 -16.18
N GLY A 794 15.91 -9.42 -16.17
CA GLY A 794 15.96 -8.09 -16.79
C GLY A 794 15.28 -6.99 -15.96
N PRO A 795 14.90 -5.86 -16.59
CA PRO A 795 14.29 -4.71 -15.90
C PRO A 795 13.03 -5.06 -15.07
N ASP A 796 12.93 -4.54 -13.84
CA ASP A 796 11.78 -4.68 -12.93
C ASP A 796 10.79 -3.52 -13.10
N VAL A 797 10.25 -3.36 -14.31
CA VAL A 797 9.38 -2.22 -14.69
C VAL A 797 7.99 -2.60 -15.17
N TRP A 798 7.74 -3.90 -15.42
CA TRP A 798 6.44 -4.42 -15.83
C TRP A 798 6.09 -5.71 -15.09
N ASN A 799 4.80 -5.91 -14.80
CA ASN A 799 4.30 -6.92 -13.85
C ASN A 799 5.04 -6.84 -12.52
N THR A 800 5.07 -5.64 -11.91
CA THR A 800 5.87 -5.32 -10.72
C THR A 800 5.13 -4.46 -9.71
N THR A 801 5.63 -4.45 -8.48
CA THR A 801 5.24 -3.52 -7.39
C THR A 801 6.17 -2.29 -7.31
N ASN A 802 7.18 -2.22 -8.20
CA ASN A 802 7.99 -1.03 -8.41
C ASN A 802 7.17 0.04 -9.13
N VAL A 803 6.44 0.83 -8.35
CA VAL A 803 5.58 1.93 -8.80
C VAL A 803 5.82 3.17 -7.94
N SER A 804 5.32 4.31 -8.39
CA SER A 804 5.36 5.54 -7.58
C SER A 804 4.50 5.40 -6.32
N GLY A 805 4.86 6.13 -5.27
CA GLY A 805 4.06 6.18 -4.05
C GLY A 805 2.69 6.80 -4.27
N LEU A 806 2.57 7.76 -5.20
CA LEU A 806 1.28 8.30 -5.64
C LEU A 806 0.36 7.19 -6.16
N GLN A 807 0.87 6.29 -7.00
CA GLN A 807 0.11 5.15 -7.51
C GLN A 807 -0.32 4.20 -6.37
N LYS A 808 0.59 3.86 -5.46
CA LYS A 808 0.26 3.00 -4.30
C LYS A 808 -0.83 3.63 -3.44
N ARG A 809 -0.70 4.92 -3.15
CA ARG A 809 -1.60 5.66 -2.27
C ARG A 809 -2.98 5.84 -2.85
N VAL A 810 -3.09 6.29 -4.11
CA VAL A 810 -4.38 6.44 -4.80
C VAL A 810 -5.07 5.08 -4.95
N SER A 811 -4.31 4.02 -5.31
CA SER A 811 -4.88 2.67 -5.39
C SER A 811 -5.44 2.21 -4.04
N ALA A 812 -4.72 2.46 -2.94
CA ALA A 812 -5.15 2.06 -1.60
C ALA A 812 -6.38 2.85 -1.11
N LEU A 813 -6.48 4.15 -1.41
CA LEU A 813 -7.62 4.99 -1.02
C LEU A 813 -8.90 4.66 -1.80
N LEU A 814 -8.76 4.20 -3.05
CA LEU A 814 -9.90 3.86 -3.93
C LEU A 814 -10.24 2.36 -3.92
N GLY A 815 -9.55 1.55 -3.10
CA GLY A 815 -9.80 0.12 -3.03
C GLY A 815 -9.42 -0.67 -4.29
N MET A 816 -8.38 -0.23 -5.01
CA MET A 816 -7.88 -0.92 -6.21
C MET A 816 -6.77 -1.94 -5.86
N ASP A 817 -6.64 -3.00 -6.67
CA ASP A 817 -5.70 -4.09 -6.43
C ASP A 817 -4.22 -3.63 -6.47
N ALA A 818 -3.57 -3.66 -5.29
CA ALA A 818 -2.14 -3.53 -4.97
C ALA A 818 -1.27 -2.48 -5.70
N GLY A 819 -1.86 -1.57 -6.50
CA GLY A 819 -1.14 -0.53 -7.24
C GLY A 819 -0.01 -1.08 -8.12
N ARG A 820 -0.20 -2.22 -8.79
CA ARG A 820 0.84 -2.85 -9.62
C ARG A 820 0.97 -2.22 -11.00
N GLN A 821 2.19 -2.15 -11.52
CA GLN A 821 2.45 -1.82 -12.92
C GLN A 821 2.31 -3.08 -13.77
N GLN A 822 1.15 -3.27 -14.38
CA GLN A 822 0.80 -4.44 -15.19
C GLN A 822 -0.31 -4.10 -16.19
N SER A 823 -0.54 -4.96 -17.17
CA SER A 823 -1.65 -4.79 -18.10
C SER A 823 -3.00 -4.74 -17.37
N LEU A 824 -3.81 -3.73 -17.69
CA LEU A 824 -5.18 -3.55 -17.24
C LEU A 824 -6.16 -4.36 -18.09
N LEU A 825 -5.72 -4.74 -19.29
CA LEU A 825 -6.42 -5.66 -20.17
C LEU A 825 -6.36 -7.08 -19.59
N GLY A 826 -7.52 -7.69 -19.37
CA GLY A 826 -7.61 -9.07 -18.95
C GLY A 826 -7.02 -10.01 -19.99
N LYS A 827 -6.50 -11.17 -19.54
CA LYS A 827 -6.11 -12.24 -20.45
C LYS A 827 -7.36 -12.70 -21.22
N LEU A 828 -7.36 -12.47 -22.53
CA LEU A 828 -8.40 -12.94 -23.42
C LEU A 828 -8.36 -14.48 -23.46
N PRO A 829 -9.50 -15.20 -23.39
CA PRO A 829 -9.51 -16.66 -23.51
C PRO A 829 -9.16 -17.14 -24.94
N TYR A 830 -8.81 -16.21 -25.83
CA TYR A 830 -8.47 -16.43 -27.22
C TYR A 830 -7.32 -15.53 -27.67
N TYR A 831 -6.65 -15.92 -28.75
CA TYR A 831 -5.65 -15.11 -29.44
C TYR A 831 -5.74 -15.31 -30.95
N PHE A 832 -5.21 -14.34 -31.70
CA PHE A 832 -5.04 -14.44 -33.14
C PHE A 832 -3.58 -14.75 -33.50
N ASP A 833 -3.36 -15.73 -34.37
CA ASP A 833 -2.05 -15.98 -34.99
C ASP A 833 -2.12 -15.85 -36.52
N ILE A 834 -1.03 -15.36 -37.12
CA ILE A 834 -0.88 -15.27 -38.56
C ILE A 834 0.01 -16.44 -39.02
N THR A 835 -0.57 -17.37 -39.77
CA THR A 835 0.17 -18.50 -40.35
C THR A 835 0.55 -18.19 -41.80
N ALA A 836 1.84 -18.27 -42.13
CA ALA A 836 2.34 -18.11 -43.50
C ALA A 836 2.27 -19.45 -44.26
N LYS A 837 1.61 -19.46 -45.41
CA LYS A 837 1.59 -20.56 -46.38
C LYS A 837 2.52 -20.21 -47.54
N GLN A 838 3.43 -21.11 -47.88
CA GLN A 838 4.22 -21.05 -49.11
C GLN A 838 3.65 -22.05 -50.12
N PRO A 839 2.85 -21.61 -51.11
CA PRO A 839 2.49 -22.46 -52.23
C PRO A 839 3.74 -22.78 -53.08
N ALA A 840 3.78 -23.98 -53.67
CA ALA A 840 4.96 -24.53 -54.37
C ALA A 840 5.49 -23.64 -55.52
N GLN A 841 4.66 -22.76 -56.08
CA GLN A 841 5.04 -21.66 -56.97
C GLN A 841 4.13 -20.46 -56.69
N GLY A 842 4.57 -19.51 -55.87
CA GLY A 842 3.78 -18.29 -55.62
C GLY A 842 4.32 -17.41 -54.50
N ARG A 843 3.76 -16.19 -54.39
CA ARG A 843 4.01 -15.28 -53.26
C ARG A 843 3.48 -15.91 -51.96
N ARG A 844 4.14 -15.60 -50.82
CA ARG A 844 3.68 -16.01 -49.49
C ARG A 844 2.27 -15.49 -49.25
N LEU A 845 1.38 -16.40 -48.84
CA LEU A 845 0.03 -16.08 -48.43
C LEU A 845 -0.08 -16.20 -46.91
N TYR A 846 -0.88 -15.34 -46.28
CA TYR A 846 -1.03 -15.27 -44.83
C TYR A 846 -2.46 -15.61 -44.46
N GLN A 847 -2.66 -16.40 -43.40
CA GLN A 847 -3.98 -16.74 -42.88
C GLN A 847 -4.06 -16.35 -41.41
N ILE A 848 -5.08 -15.60 -41.04
CA ILE A 848 -5.36 -15.23 -39.65
C ILE A 848 -6.18 -16.34 -39.02
N ASN A 849 -5.79 -16.79 -37.84
CA ASN A 849 -6.41 -17.88 -37.12
C ASN A 849 -6.79 -17.42 -35.71
N LEU A 850 -8.07 -17.54 -35.36
CA LEU A 850 -8.55 -17.38 -33.98
C LEU A 850 -8.40 -18.70 -33.24
N ARG A 851 -7.75 -18.71 -32.07
CA ARG A 851 -7.53 -19.92 -31.25
C ARG A 851 -7.89 -19.67 -29.80
N ARG A 852 -8.18 -20.75 -29.04
CA ARG A 852 -8.30 -20.69 -27.58
C ARG A 852 -6.94 -20.61 -26.92
N GLN A 853 -6.84 -19.84 -25.84
CA GLN A 853 -5.67 -19.86 -24.97
C GLN A 853 -5.72 -21.12 -24.08
N LYS A 854 -4.57 -21.78 -23.90
CA LYS A 854 -4.47 -23.16 -23.39
C LYS A 854 -4.66 -23.35 -21.87
N ASP A 855 -4.82 -22.28 -21.10
CA ASP A 855 -4.62 -22.30 -19.64
C ASP A 855 -5.88 -22.55 -18.78
N ASP A 856 -7.07 -22.77 -19.36
CA ASP A 856 -8.25 -23.16 -18.58
C ASP A 856 -8.31 -24.68 -18.37
N LEU A 857 -7.46 -25.15 -17.47
CA LEU A 857 -7.48 -26.49 -16.89
C LEU A 857 -8.75 -26.70 -16.05
N THR A 858 -9.89 -27.02 -16.66
CA THR A 858 -10.96 -27.86 -16.05
C THR A 858 -12.06 -28.23 -17.08
N LYS A 859 -11.70 -28.92 -18.17
CA LYS A 859 -12.58 -29.90 -18.85
C LYS A 859 -11.80 -30.60 -19.96
N LYS A 860 -11.97 -31.93 -20.04
CA LYS A 860 -11.43 -32.79 -21.10
C LYS A 860 -11.66 -32.15 -22.47
N GLU A 861 -10.59 -31.63 -23.11
CA GLU A 861 -10.67 -31.25 -24.53
C GLU A 861 -11.07 -32.49 -25.32
N ASN A 862 -12.16 -32.40 -26.08
CA ASN A 862 -12.55 -33.45 -27.02
C ASN A 862 -11.47 -33.51 -28.13
N PRO A 863 -10.75 -34.62 -28.29
CA PRO A 863 -9.63 -34.73 -29.25
C PRO A 863 -10.03 -34.50 -30.72
N ALA A 864 -11.33 -34.51 -31.03
CA ALA A 864 -11.89 -34.15 -32.34
C ALA A 864 -11.95 -32.62 -32.62
N ARG A 865 -11.55 -31.75 -31.68
CA ARG A 865 -11.56 -30.28 -31.81
C ARG A 865 -10.15 -29.67 -31.98
N ARG A 866 -9.20 -30.35 -32.64
CA ARG A 866 -7.86 -29.80 -32.93
C ARG A 866 -7.90 -28.88 -34.17
N GLY A 867 -7.84 -27.56 -33.97
CA GLY A 867 -7.75 -26.57 -35.04
C GLY A 867 -8.08 -25.15 -34.57
N PRO A 868 -7.89 -24.12 -35.40
CA PRO A 868 -8.39 -22.77 -35.12
C PRO A 868 -9.92 -22.76 -35.03
N LEU A 869 -10.45 -21.92 -34.15
CA LEU A 869 -11.90 -21.69 -33.97
C LEU A 869 -12.51 -21.05 -35.21
N MET A 870 -11.80 -20.07 -35.77
CA MET A 870 -12.13 -19.39 -37.01
C MET A 870 -10.85 -19.07 -37.78
N SER A 871 -10.93 -19.05 -39.10
CA SER A 871 -9.81 -18.72 -39.97
C SER A 871 -10.22 -17.71 -41.04
N SER A 872 -9.30 -16.85 -41.46
CA SER A 872 -9.51 -15.98 -42.61
C SER A 872 -9.31 -16.72 -43.93
N ARG A 873 -9.74 -16.08 -45.02
CA ARG A 873 -9.20 -16.40 -46.36
C ARG A 873 -7.72 -16.02 -46.45
N ASP A 874 -7.03 -16.52 -47.47
CA ASP A 874 -5.61 -16.22 -47.68
C ASP A 874 -5.41 -14.74 -48.07
N ILE A 875 -4.58 -14.04 -47.30
CA ILE A 875 -4.24 -12.62 -47.42
C ILE A 875 -2.87 -12.49 -48.10
N LYS A 876 -2.75 -11.53 -49.02
CA LYS A 876 -1.55 -11.37 -49.87
C LYS A 876 -0.38 -10.63 -49.20
N SER A 877 -0.64 -9.91 -48.11
CA SER A 877 0.34 -9.06 -47.41
C SER A 877 0.32 -9.32 -45.91
N LEU A 878 1.51 -9.42 -45.29
CA LEU A 878 1.64 -9.55 -43.84
C LEU A 878 1.13 -8.30 -43.12
N GLU A 879 1.47 -7.12 -43.65
CA GLU A 879 1.07 -5.83 -43.08
C GLU A 879 -0.46 -5.67 -43.02
N VAL A 880 -1.16 -6.11 -44.08
CA VAL A 880 -2.63 -6.12 -44.11
C VAL A 880 -3.19 -7.12 -43.11
N ALA A 881 -2.58 -8.30 -42.98
CA ALA A 881 -3.00 -9.29 -41.99
C ALA A 881 -2.81 -8.78 -40.55
N GLU A 882 -1.73 -8.06 -40.26
CA GLU A 882 -1.47 -7.43 -38.95
C GLU A 882 -2.48 -6.32 -38.65
N LYS A 883 -2.81 -5.46 -39.63
CA LYS A 883 -3.88 -4.44 -39.50
C LYS A 883 -5.24 -5.08 -39.20
N ILE A 884 -5.58 -6.17 -39.90
CA ILE A 884 -6.83 -6.89 -39.66
C ILE A 884 -6.82 -7.55 -38.27
N VAL A 885 -5.71 -8.13 -37.81
CA VAL A 885 -5.60 -8.67 -36.45
C VAL A 885 -5.83 -7.59 -35.40
N LYS A 886 -5.26 -6.39 -35.58
CA LYS A 886 -5.50 -5.23 -34.70
C LYS A 886 -6.99 -4.87 -34.66
N PHE A 887 -7.63 -4.77 -35.83
CA PHE A 887 -9.07 -4.51 -35.94
C PHE A 887 -9.93 -5.60 -35.30
N LEU A 888 -9.55 -6.87 -35.46
CA LEU A 888 -10.24 -8.01 -34.87
C LEU A 888 -10.18 -7.95 -33.34
N TYR A 889 -9.02 -7.65 -32.75
CA TYR A 889 -8.93 -7.40 -31.33
C TYR A 889 -9.78 -6.20 -30.85
N GLN A 890 -10.24 -5.31 -31.73
CA GLN A 890 -11.10 -4.16 -31.42
C GLN A 890 -12.59 -4.39 -31.69
N ASN A 891 -12.95 -5.42 -32.46
CA ASN A 891 -14.31 -5.56 -33.00
C ASN A 891 -14.87 -6.97 -32.94
N ILE A 892 -14.08 -8.01 -32.63
CA ILE A 892 -14.52 -9.41 -32.69
C ILE A 892 -15.69 -9.72 -31.74
N TRP A 893 -15.86 -8.93 -30.68
CA TRP A 893 -16.97 -9.07 -29.73
C TRP A 893 -18.31 -8.47 -30.21
N LYS A 894 -18.33 -7.73 -31.33
CA LYS A 894 -19.54 -7.11 -31.87
C LYS A 894 -20.49 -8.19 -32.39
N THR A 895 -21.51 -8.50 -31.57
CA THR A 895 -22.39 -9.65 -31.79
C THR A 895 -23.23 -9.58 -33.06
N ASP A 896 -23.47 -8.36 -33.57
CA ASP A 896 -24.16 -8.08 -34.84
C ASP A 896 -23.35 -8.52 -36.06
N LYS A 897 -22.03 -8.60 -35.95
CA LYS A 897 -21.11 -9.01 -37.03
C LYS A 897 -20.84 -10.51 -37.07
N LEU A 898 -21.22 -11.26 -36.03
CA LEU A 898 -21.06 -12.70 -35.95
C LEU A 898 -22.37 -13.40 -36.39
N LYS A 899 -22.39 -13.98 -37.59
CA LYS A 899 -23.62 -14.53 -38.20
C LYS A 899 -23.45 -15.99 -38.66
N PRO A 900 -24.42 -16.88 -38.41
CA PRO A 900 -24.45 -18.19 -39.04
C PRO A 900 -24.86 -18.07 -40.51
N ARG A 901 -24.20 -18.84 -41.40
CA ARG A 901 -24.49 -18.88 -42.85
C ARG A 901 -24.33 -20.30 -43.39
N HIS A 902 -25.23 -20.71 -44.28
CA HIS A 902 -25.14 -21.98 -45.00
C HIS A 902 -23.96 -22.01 -45.98
N ILE A 903 -23.37 -23.20 -46.18
CA ILE A 903 -22.28 -23.36 -47.14
C ILE A 903 -22.86 -23.32 -48.56
N PRO A 904 -22.25 -22.56 -49.49
CA PRO A 904 -22.66 -22.58 -50.89
C PRO A 904 -22.56 -24.01 -51.46
N ASN A 905 -23.67 -24.51 -52.03
CA ASN A 905 -23.83 -25.85 -52.64
C ASN A 905 -23.93 -27.04 -51.66
N ASP A 906 -24.09 -26.82 -50.35
CA ASP A 906 -24.40 -27.90 -49.39
C ASP A 906 -25.34 -27.41 -48.29
N GLU A 907 -26.63 -27.66 -48.46
CA GLU A 907 -27.67 -27.27 -47.49
C GLU A 907 -27.63 -28.07 -46.19
N SER A 908 -26.81 -29.12 -46.07
CA SER A 908 -26.74 -29.93 -44.84
C SER A 908 -25.80 -29.32 -43.78
N TYR A 909 -24.96 -28.36 -44.19
CA TYR A 909 -23.90 -27.80 -43.35
C TYR A 909 -23.88 -26.27 -43.33
N SER A 910 -23.47 -25.72 -42.19
CA SER A 910 -23.34 -24.28 -41.95
C SER A 910 -22.02 -23.95 -41.26
N GLN A 911 -21.65 -22.67 -41.32
CA GLN A 911 -20.51 -22.08 -40.62
C GLN A 911 -20.95 -20.78 -39.94
N VAL A 912 -20.21 -20.37 -38.92
CA VAL A 912 -20.33 -19.04 -38.32
C VAL A 912 -19.27 -18.14 -38.94
N PHE A 913 -19.68 -16.98 -39.44
CA PHE A 913 -18.78 -16.00 -40.04
C PHE A 913 -18.73 -14.72 -39.21
N PHE A 914 -17.57 -14.06 -39.24
CA PHE A 914 -17.40 -12.69 -38.77
C PHE A 914 -16.97 -11.84 -39.96
N GLU A 915 -17.74 -10.80 -40.25
CA GLU A 915 -17.50 -9.87 -41.36
C GLU A 915 -16.95 -8.54 -40.83
N GLY A 916 -15.88 -8.04 -41.44
CA GLY A 916 -15.30 -6.75 -41.11
C GLY A 916 -14.75 -6.04 -42.34
N GLU A 917 -14.66 -4.72 -42.28
CA GLU A 917 -13.99 -3.92 -43.29
C GLU A 917 -12.48 -3.92 -43.00
N ILE A 918 -11.67 -4.01 -44.04
CA ILE A 918 -10.21 -3.89 -43.90
C ILE A 918 -9.90 -2.44 -43.51
N PRO A 919 -9.18 -2.18 -42.40
CA PRO A 919 -8.86 -0.82 -41.98
C PRO A 919 -8.11 -0.04 -43.07
N GLY A 920 -8.75 1.02 -43.61
CA GLY A 920 -8.17 1.87 -44.66
C GLY A 920 -8.43 1.40 -46.10
N GLU A 921 -9.13 0.29 -46.30
CA GLU A 921 -9.53 -0.22 -47.63
C GLU A 921 -11.06 -0.42 -47.67
N LYS A 922 -11.66 -0.37 -48.86
CA LYS A 922 -13.10 -0.65 -49.03
C LYS A 922 -13.43 -2.15 -49.10
N ASP A 923 -12.40 -2.99 -49.09
CA ASP A 923 -12.57 -4.44 -49.20
C ASP A 923 -12.98 -5.04 -47.85
N LEU A 924 -13.85 -6.06 -47.90
CA LEU A 924 -14.30 -6.80 -46.74
C LEU A 924 -13.39 -8.01 -46.49
N PHE A 925 -13.16 -8.33 -45.22
CA PHE A 925 -12.55 -9.58 -44.80
C PHE A 925 -13.55 -10.42 -44.01
N GLU A 926 -13.40 -11.74 -44.11
CA GLU A 926 -14.24 -12.69 -43.40
C GLU A 926 -13.36 -13.65 -42.59
N LEU A 927 -13.73 -13.88 -41.34
CA LEU A 927 -13.33 -15.07 -40.59
C LEU A 927 -14.48 -16.08 -40.65
N PHE A 928 -14.15 -17.36 -40.80
CA PHE A 928 -15.14 -18.43 -40.85
C PHE A 928 -14.76 -19.57 -39.90
N SER A 929 -15.75 -20.10 -39.20
CA SER A 929 -15.57 -21.27 -38.34
C SER A 929 -15.39 -22.55 -39.15
N ARG A 930 -15.07 -23.63 -38.46
CA ARG A 930 -15.23 -24.98 -39.04
C ARG A 930 -16.68 -25.22 -39.48
N THR A 931 -16.82 -26.07 -40.49
CA THR A 931 -18.11 -26.58 -40.97
C THR A 931 -18.77 -27.48 -39.93
N VAL A 932 -20.04 -27.23 -39.62
CA VAL A 932 -20.85 -28.06 -38.71
C VAL A 932 -22.21 -28.38 -39.33
N PRO A 933 -22.87 -29.50 -38.95
CA PRO A 933 -24.24 -29.77 -39.37
C PRO A 933 -25.19 -28.63 -38.94
N ASN A 934 -26.20 -28.30 -39.74
CA ASN A 934 -27.10 -27.17 -39.47
C ASN A 934 -27.71 -27.17 -38.06
N LYS A 935 -28.04 -28.34 -37.52
CA LYS A 935 -28.61 -28.49 -36.16
C LYS A 935 -27.67 -28.02 -35.05
N GLU A 936 -26.37 -27.89 -35.32
CA GLU A 936 -25.32 -27.55 -34.35
C GLU A 936 -24.80 -26.11 -34.52
N VAL A 937 -25.15 -25.41 -35.61
CA VAL A 937 -24.57 -24.09 -35.92
C VAL A 937 -24.98 -23.01 -34.91
N LEU A 938 -26.22 -23.07 -34.41
CA LEU A 938 -26.70 -22.13 -33.37
C LEU A 938 -25.98 -22.35 -32.04
N ALA A 939 -25.71 -23.61 -31.67
CA ALA A 939 -24.94 -23.92 -30.46
C ALA A 939 -23.48 -23.45 -30.59
N LEU A 940 -22.87 -23.59 -31.77
CA LEU A 940 -21.53 -23.06 -32.06
C LEU A 940 -21.51 -21.53 -32.06
N HIS A 941 -22.55 -20.88 -32.61
CA HIS A 941 -22.70 -19.43 -32.61
C HIS A 941 -22.77 -18.86 -31.19
N GLU A 942 -23.58 -19.44 -30.31
CA GLU A 942 -23.64 -19.05 -28.90
C GLU A 942 -22.34 -19.40 -28.13
N GLU A 943 -21.67 -20.52 -28.45
CA GLU A 943 -20.35 -20.86 -27.88
C GLU A 943 -19.27 -19.83 -28.27
N LEU A 944 -19.21 -19.44 -29.54
CA LEU A 944 -18.29 -18.42 -30.04
C LEU A 944 -18.65 -17.05 -29.48
N LYS A 945 -19.93 -16.69 -29.44
CA LYS A 945 -20.41 -15.44 -28.85
C LYS A 945 -20.04 -15.35 -27.37
N ALA A 946 -20.23 -16.42 -26.58
CA ALA A 946 -19.87 -16.43 -25.16
C ALA A 946 -18.35 -16.40 -24.90
N LEU A 947 -17.55 -16.91 -25.84
CA LEU A 947 -16.08 -16.86 -25.80
C LEU A 947 -15.54 -15.48 -26.20
N LEU A 948 -16.14 -14.88 -27.23
CA LEU A 948 -15.73 -13.60 -27.82
C LEU A 948 -16.35 -12.39 -27.12
N SER A 949 -17.45 -12.58 -26.39
CA SER A 949 -18.01 -11.55 -25.53
C SER A 949 -16.94 -11.10 -24.54
N PRO A 950 -16.80 -9.79 -24.28
CA PRO A 950 -15.84 -9.30 -23.31
C PRO A 950 -16.33 -9.80 -21.95
N ARG A 951 -15.78 -10.91 -21.47
CA ARG A 951 -15.92 -11.29 -20.08
C ARG A 951 -15.08 -10.29 -19.31
N THR A 952 -15.76 -9.29 -18.76
CA THR A 952 -15.27 -8.29 -17.80
C THR A 952 -14.61 -8.92 -16.56
N THR A 953 -14.69 -10.24 -16.39
CA THR A 953 -14.21 -10.97 -15.21
C THR A 953 -12.68 -10.96 -15.03
N ASN A 954 -11.90 -10.59 -16.06
CA ASN A 954 -10.43 -10.53 -15.98
C ASN A 954 -9.84 -9.13 -16.23
N ASP A 955 -10.63 -8.16 -16.69
CA ASP A 955 -10.16 -6.78 -16.84
C ASP A 955 -10.00 -6.16 -15.43
N ARG A 956 -8.97 -5.34 -15.23
CA ARG A 956 -8.57 -4.90 -13.89
C ARG A 956 -8.77 -3.41 -13.71
N GLU A 957 -9.32 -3.00 -12.57
CA GLU A 957 -9.29 -1.60 -12.16
C GLU A 957 -7.84 -1.20 -11.85
N GLY A 958 -7.42 -0.06 -12.38
CA GLY A 958 -6.06 0.46 -12.26
C GLY A 958 -5.80 1.58 -13.27
N PHE A 959 -4.57 2.04 -13.34
CA PHE A 959 -4.14 3.15 -14.18
C PHE A 959 -2.63 3.11 -14.41
N HIS A 960 -2.16 3.93 -15.34
CA HIS A 960 -0.73 4.12 -15.63
C HIS A 960 -0.32 5.56 -15.44
N ILE A 961 0.83 5.79 -14.80
CA ILE A 961 1.42 7.12 -14.60
C ILE A 961 2.65 7.25 -15.50
N ILE A 962 2.69 8.32 -16.28
CA ILE A 962 3.81 8.65 -17.16
C ILE A 962 4.42 9.95 -16.66
N GLU A 963 5.66 9.88 -16.18
CA GLU A 963 6.42 11.05 -15.75
C GLU A 963 7.11 11.68 -16.98
N HIS A 964 6.74 12.91 -17.31
CA HIS A 964 7.25 13.53 -18.53
C HIS A 964 8.76 13.78 -18.46
N ILE A 965 9.31 14.09 -17.28
CA ILE A 965 10.75 14.29 -17.08
C ILE A 965 11.61 13.10 -17.54
N LEU A 966 11.05 11.88 -17.55
CA LEU A 966 11.74 10.66 -18.02
C LEU A 966 11.69 10.51 -19.54
N LEU A 967 10.73 11.17 -20.19
CA LEU A 967 10.58 11.30 -21.65
C LEU A 967 11.38 12.47 -22.24
N ARG A 968 12.17 13.18 -21.43
CA ARG A 968 13.04 14.24 -21.94
C ARG A 968 13.94 13.70 -23.07
N PRO A 969 14.20 14.50 -24.12
CA PRO A 969 15.12 14.14 -25.19
C PRO A 969 16.49 13.80 -24.62
N ASN A 970 17.13 12.74 -25.10
CA ASN A 970 18.52 12.40 -24.83
C ASN A 970 19.37 12.49 -26.09
N ASP A 971 18.73 12.50 -27.26
CA ASP A 971 19.34 12.51 -28.59
C ASP A 971 18.61 13.47 -29.54
N ASP A 972 19.27 13.91 -30.61
CA ASP A 972 18.72 14.82 -31.64
C ASP A 972 17.54 14.20 -32.44
N ARG A 973 17.49 12.87 -32.49
CA ARG A 973 16.41 12.07 -33.11
C ARG A 973 15.13 11.97 -32.27
N ASP A 974 15.15 12.41 -31.01
CA ASP A 974 14.00 12.30 -30.12
C ASP A 974 12.92 13.33 -30.50
N GLN A 975 11.68 12.87 -30.63
CA GLN A 975 10.52 13.73 -30.84
C GLN A 975 10.19 14.50 -29.56
N LEU A 976 9.72 15.74 -29.72
CA LEU A 976 9.27 16.54 -28.59
C LEU A 976 7.82 16.22 -28.22
N LEU A 977 7.58 16.11 -26.91
CA LEU A 977 6.24 16.14 -26.36
C LEU A 977 5.62 17.51 -26.60
N LYS A 978 4.39 17.54 -27.12
CA LYS A 978 3.65 18.77 -27.40
C LYS A 978 2.70 19.04 -26.24
N LEU A 979 2.89 20.16 -25.54
CA LEU A 979 1.85 20.71 -24.68
C LEU A 979 0.81 21.42 -25.54
N LEU A 980 -0.47 21.18 -25.26
CA LEU A 980 -1.52 22.07 -25.74
C LEU A 980 -1.41 23.39 -24.96
N PRO A 981 -1.43 24.55 -25.63
CA PRO A 981 -1.62 25.82 -24.95
C PRO A 981 -2.93 25.77 -24.16
N GLY A 982 -2.91 26.26 -22.92
CA GLY A 982 -4.15 26.60 -22.23
C GLY A 982 -4.90 27.69 -23.01
N CYS A 983 -6.16 27.93 -22.68
CA CYS A 983 -6.91 29.05 -23.27
C CYS A 983 -6.27 30.41 -23.01
N ASP A 984 -5.36 30.51 -22.03
CA ASP A 984 -4.53 31.69 -21.77
C ASP A 984 -3.05 31.46 -22.19
N PHE A 985 -2.56 32.35 -23.04
CA PHE A 985 -1.20 32.36 -23.57
C PHE A 985 -0.15 32.61 -22.48
N TYR A 986 -0.48 33.37 -21.45
CA TYR A 986 0.47 33.71 -20.37
C TYR A 986 0.65 32.57 -19.34
N GLU A 987 -0.23 31.58 -19.36
CA GLU A 987 -0.20 30.42 -18.46
C GLU A 987 0.33 29.14 -19.12
N THR A 988 0.62 29.19 -20.43
CA THR A 988 1.14 28.01 -21.13
C THR A 988 2.57 27.70 -20.67
N PRO A 989 2.84 26.49 -20.16
CA PRO A 989 4.15 26.13 -19.63
C PRO A 989 5.20 26.14 -20.75
N LYS A 990 6.34 26.77 -20.50
CA LYS A 990 7.46 26.84 -21.45
C LYS A 990 8.18 25.50 -21.65
N ASP A 991 7.98 24.54 -20.75
CA ASP A 991 8.61 23.22 -20.75
C ASP A 991 7.56 22.11 -20.50
N PRO A 992 7.38 21.15 -21.44
CA PRO A 992 6.42 20.05 -21.34
C PRO A 992 6.86 18.89 -20.43
N TYR A 993 8.09 18.94 -19.90
CA TYR A 993 8.69 17.83 -19.15
C TYR A 993 8.78 18.08 -17.65
N SER A 994 9.16 19.29 -17.24
CA SER A 994 9.36 19.64 -15.83
C SER A 994 8.05 19.56 -15.03
N PHE A 995 8.01 18.67 -14.05
CA PHE A 995 6.90 18.51 -13.11
C PHE A 995 5.54 18.20 -13.75
N TRP A 996 5.54 17.55 -14.92
CA TRP A 996 4.32 17.05 -15.56
C TRP A 996 4.22 15.54 -15.47
N ALA A 997 3.00 15.05 -15.25
CA ALA A 997 2.65 13.65 -15.43
C ALA A 997 1.32 13.47 -16.14
N THR A 998 1.21 12.40 -16.93
CA THR A 998 -0.04 11.97 -17.55
C THR A 998 -0.53 10.68 -16.87
N ILE A 999 -1.79 10.68 -16.47
CA ILE A 999 -2.49 9.56 -15.86
C ILE A 999 -3.41 8.94 -16.93
N VAL A 1000 -3.09 7.73 -17.38
CA VAL A 1000 -3.89 6.99 -18.36
C VAL A 1000 -4.83 6.05 -17.62
N LEU A 1001 -6.14 6.24 -17.80
CA LEU A 1001 -7.21 5.58 -17.06
C LEU A 1001 -8.17 4.87 -18.04
N PRO A 1002 -8.60 3.63 -17.75
CA PRO A 1002 -9.56 2.93 -18.59
C PRO A 1002 -10.99 3.42 -18.34
N ASP A 1003 -11.79 3.63 -19.39
CA ASP A 1003 -13.17 4.12 -19.30
C ASP A 1003 -14.25 3.02 -19.20
N TRP A 1004 -13.86 1.75 -19.41
CA TRP A 1004 -14.79 0.62 -19.58
C TRP A 1004 -14.80 -0.37 -18.41
N VAL A 1005 -13.87 -0.28 -17.45
CA VAL A 1005 -13.71 -1.29 -16.40
C VAL A 1005 -14.51 -0.91 -15.16
N GLY A 1006 -15.36 -1.83 -14.68
CA GLY A 1006 -15.98 -1.76 -13.36
C GLY A 1006 -16.58 -0.38 -13.04
N ARG A 1007 -16.10 0.24 -11.96
CA ARG A 1007 -16.54 1.56 -11.48
C ARG A 1007 -16.19 2.72 -12.42
N PHE A 1008 -15.19 2.57 -13.28
CA PHE A 1008 -14.78 3.63 -14.19
C PHE A 1008 -15.77 3.91 -15.31
N GLN A 1009 -16.82 3.11 -15.48
CA GLN A 1009 -17.90 3.44 -16.41
C GLN A 1009 -18.76 4.62 -15.93
N TYR A 1010 -18.69 4.96 -14.64
CA TYR A 1010 -19.57 5.95 -14.01
C TYR A 1010 -18.89 7.31 -13.83
N PRO A 1011 -19.49 8.43 -14.29
CA PRO A 1011 -18.92 9.77 -14.17
C PRO A 1011 -18.56 10.19 -12.73
N ASP A 1012 -19.41 9.90 -11.74
CA ASP A 1012 -19.15 10.27 -10.34
C ASP A 1012 -17.85 9.67 -9.81
N PHE A 1013 -17.59 8.40 -10.16
CA PHE A 1013 -16.38 7.72 -9.74
C PHE A 1013 -15.15 8.24 -10.49
N ARG A 1014 -15.29 8.60 -11.78
CA ARG A 1014 -14.21 9.28 -12.52
C ARG A 1014 -13.81 10.58 -11.82
N ASN A 1015 -14.80 11.38 -11.43
CA ASN A 1015 -14.56 12.63 -10.69
C ASN A 1015 -13.88 12.37 -9.35
N LEU A 1016 -14.30 11.35 -8.59
CA LEU A 1016 -13.64 10.95 -7.35
C LEU A 1016 -12.17 10.55 -7.59
N VAL A 1017 -11.91 9.75 -8.62
CA VAL A 1017 -10.56 9.28 -8.98
C VAL A 1017 -9.67 10.48 -9.25
N GLU A 1018 -10.09 11.39 -10.13
CA GLU A 1018 -9.28 12.56 -10.45
C GLU A 1018 -9.10 13.51 -9.26
N HIS A 1019 -10.14 13.73 -8.44
CA HIS A 1019 -10.04 14.52 -7.23
C HIS A 1019 -9.04 13.91 -6.24
N THR A 1020 -9.06 12.58 -6.08
CA THR A 1020 -8.10 11.85 -5.25
C THR A 1020 -6.68 12.05 -5.77
N PHE A 1021 -6.45 11.93 -7.08
CA PHE A 1021 -5.13 12.24 -7.65
C PHE A 1021 -4.68 13.67 -7.37
N ARG A 1022 -5.55 14.66 -7.58
CA ARG A 1022 -5.21 16.08 -7.35
C ARG A 1022 -4.91 16.36 -5.87
N ARG A 1023 -5.61 15.70 -4.94
CA ARG A 1023 -5.36 15.84 -3.49
C ARG A 1023 -4.06 15.16 -3.04
N GLU A 1024 -3.77 13.98 -3.59
CA GLU A 1024 -2.64 13.17 -3.13
C GLU A 1024 -1.32 13.45 -3.89
N ALA A 1025 -1.37 14.10 -5.06
CA ALA A 1025 -0.18 14.43 -5.81
C ALA A 1025 0.68 15.51 -5.13
N PRO A 1026 2.01 15.50 -5.32
CA PRO A 1026 2.86 16.58 -4.83
C PRO A 1026 2.43 17.92 -5.41
N ALA A 1027 2.41 18.98 -4.59
CA ALA A 1027 1.89 20.29 -4.97
C ALA A 1027 2.60 20.94 -6.18
N TYR A 1028 3.83 20.54 -6.48
CA TYR A 1028 4.58 21.02 -7.64
C TYR A 1028 4.24 20.29 -8.95
N MET A 1029 3.53 19.14 -8.89
CA MET A 1029 3.20 18.32 -10.05
C MET A 1029 1.90 18.77 -10.70
N ALA A 1030 1.93 18.97 -12.01
CA ALA A 1030 0.75 19.12 -12.83
C ALA A 1030 0.35 17.76 -13.45
N LEU A 1031 -0.94 17.43 -13.36
CA LEU A 1031 -1.49 16.15 -13.82
C LEU A 1031 -2.42 16.35 -15.01
N HIS A 1032 -2.21 15.57 -16.07
CA HIS A 1032 -3.16 15.38 -17.15
C HIS A 1032 -3.88 14.04 -17.00
N PHE A 1033 -5.19 14.03 -17.19
CA PHE A 1033 -5.99 12.80 -17.16
C PHE A 1033 -6.40 12.41 -18.57
N CYS A 1034 -6.16 11.15 -18.92
CA CYS A 1034 -6.52 10.59 -20.21
C CYS A 1034 -7.40 9.37 -19.97
N TRP A 1035 -8.72 9.56 -20.01
CA TRP A 1035 -9.69 8.48 -20.01
C TRP A 1035 -9.74 7.85 -21.40
N VAL A 1036 -9.28 6.60 -21.50
CA VAL A 1036 -9.15 5.90 -22.78
C VAL A 1036 -10.07 4.69 -22.83
N ASN A 1037 -10.56 4.41 -24.03
CA ASN A 1037 -11.27 3.17 -24.30
C ASN A 1037 -10.30 1.98 -24.42
N ARG A 1038 -10.87 0.78 -24.47
CA ARG A 1038 -10.12 -0.48 -24.52
C ARG A 1038 -9.15 -0.55 -25.71
N GLU A 1039 -9.54 0.03 -26.85
CA GLU A 1039 -8.72 0.05 -28.07
C GLU A 1039 -7.47 0.92 -27.90
N ALA A 1040 -7.64 2.13 -27.38
CA ALA A 1040 -6.54 3.04 -27.10
C ALA A 1040 -5.59 2.46 -26.04
N MET A 1041 -6.12 1.77 -25.01
CA MET A 1041 -5.28 1.06 -24.03
C MET A 1041 -4.47 -0.09 -24.65
N TYR A 1042 -5.06 -0.87 -25.56
CA TYR A 1042 -4.37 -1.96 -26.28
C TYR A 1042 -3.21 -1.44 -27.14
N ASP A 1043 -3.36 -0.26 -27.72
CA ASP A 1043 -2.28 0.37 -28.48
C ASP A 1043 -1.20 1.01 -27.58
N PHE A 1044 -1.60 1.50 -26.40
CA PHE A 1044 -0.76 2.18 -25.42
C PHE A 1044 0.18 1.25 -24.65
N GLU A 1045 -0.37 0.23 -23.96
CA GLU A 1045 0.40 -0.58 -22.99
C GLU A 1045 1.66 -1.22 -23.59
N PRO A 1046 1.65 -1.78 -24.83
CA PRO A 1046 2.87 -2.34 -25.44
C PRO A 1046 3.94 -1.27 -25.69
N LYS A 1047 3.56 -0.05 -26.12
CA LYS A 1047 4.49 1.06 -26.35
C LYS A 1047 5.08 1.53 -25.02
N PHE A 1048 4.24 1.71 -24.02
CA PHE A 1048 4.66 2.15 -22.69
C PHE A 1048 5.59 1.14 -22.03
N LYS A 1049 5.23 -0.15 -22.08
CA LYS A 1049 6.06 -1.25 -21.60
C LYS A 1049 7.43 -1.28 -22.29
N ASN A 1050 7.45 -1.22 -23.63
CA ASN A 1050 8.69 -1.27 -24.40
C ASN A 1050 9.60 -0.08 -24.06
N TRP A 1051 9.03 1.13 -23.97
CA TRP A 1051 9.77 2.32 -23.55
C TRP A 1051 10.38 2.18 -22.15
N LEU A 1052 9.63 1.69 -21.16
CA LEU A 1052 10.15 1.44 -19.81
C LEU A 1052 11.30 0.43 -19.81
N GLU A 1053 11.17 -0.67 -20.55
CA GLU A 1053 12.20 -1.70 -20.64
C GLU A 1053 13.49 -1.18 -21.29
N GLU A 1054 13.38 -0.39 -22.36
CA GLU A 1054 14.56 0.21 -23.02
C GLU A 1054 15.18 1.33 -22.18
N LYS A 1055 14.36 2.17 -21.51
CA LYS A 1055 14.85 3.21 -20.59
C LYS A 1055 15.62 2.62 -19.42
N ALA A 1056 15.18 1.47 -18.90
CA ALA A 1056 15.86 0.77 -17.83
C ALA A 1056 17.23 0.21 -18.25
N LYS A 1057 17.35 -0.27 -19.49
CA LYS A 1057 18.60 -0.82 -20.05
C LYS A 1057 19.59 0.24 -20.51
N CYS A 1058 19.13 1.45 -20.80
CA CYS A 1058 19.95 2.54 -21.31
C CYS A 1058 21.11 2.89 -20.37
N THR A 1059 22.33 2.71 -20.87
CA THR A 1059 23.59 3.18 -20.29
C THR A 1059 24.23 4.25 -21.19
N SER A 1060 25.35 4.85 -20.76
CA SER A 1060 26.12 5.80 -21.58
C SER A 1060 26.55 5.22 -22.93
N ASP A 1061 26.76 3.90 -23.00
CA ASP A 1061 27.43 3.23 -24.11
C ASP A 1061 26.45 2.52 -25.08
N GLU A 1062 25.28 2.10 -24.59
CA GLU A 1062 24.24 1.42 -25.38
C GLU A 1062 22.84 1.90 -24.98
N CYS A 1063 22.35 2.96 -25.62
CA CYS A 1063 20.99 3.48 -25.38
C CYS A 1063 20.14 3.41 -26.65
N ARG A 1064 19.08 2.59 -26.65
CA ARG A 1064 18.11 2.44 -27.75
C ARG A 1064 16.73 2.99 -27.41
N VAL A 1065 16.70 4.05 -26.59
CA VAL A 1065 15.44 4.60 -26.05
C VAL A 1065 14.68 5.42 -27.08
N THR A 1066 15.36 6.06 -28.02
CA THR A 1066 14.79 7.02 -28.96
C THR A 1066 13.59 6.49 -29.73
N GLU A 1067 13.69 5.32 -30.38
CA GLU A 1067 12.58 4.76 -31.16
C GLU A 1067 11.37 4.44 -30.27
N ALA A 1068 11.62 3.84 -29.10
CA ALA A 1068 10.56 3.49 -28.15
C ALA A 1068 9.89 4.74 -27.53
N ALA A 1069 10.68 5.78 -27.23
CA ALA A 1069 10.19 7.06 -26.73
C ALA A 1069 9.35 7.79 -27.78
N ASN A 1070 9.81 7.83 -29.03
CA ASN A 1070 9.11 8.48 -30.14
C ASN A 1070 7.73 7.85 -30.38
N LEU A 1071 7.61 6.52 -30.37
CA LEU A 1071 6.33 5.83 -30.51
C LEU A 1071 5.35 6.17 -29.37
N LEU A 1072 5.85 6.30 -28.14
CA LEU A 1072 5.03 6.68 -26.99
C LEU A 1072 4.63 8.16 -27.03
N ILE A 1073 5.56 9.05 -27.40
CA ILE A 1073 5.31 10.49 -27.56
C ILE A 1073 4.32 10.75 -28.69
N GLU A 1074 4.41 10.02 -29.79
CA GLU A 1074 3.43 10.10 -30.89
C GLU A 1074 2.02 9.75 -30.38
N TRP A 1075 1.89 8.64 -29.64
CA TRP A 1075 0.61 8.25 -29.03
C TRP A 1075 0.10 9.32 -28.06
N LEU A 1076 0.97 9.86 -27.20
CA LEU A 1076 0.62 10.91 -26.24
C LEU A 1076 0.18 12.18 -26.95
N ASN A 1077 0.90 12.64 -27.96
CA ASN A 1077 0.56 13.84 -28.71
C ASN A 1077 -0.81 13.73 -29.42
N VAL A 1078 -1.24 12.53 -29.79
CA VAL A 1078 -2.57 12.28 -30.38
C VAL A 1078 -3.66 12.24 -29.30
N HIS A 1079 -3.42 11.59 -28.16
CA HIS A 1079 -4.45 11.34 -27.14
C HIS A 1079 -4.49 12.38 -26.01
N LEU A 1080 -3.46 13.22 -25.88
CA LEU A 1080 -3.52 14.47 -25.12
C LEU A 1080 -4.38 15.52 -25.84
N ALA A 1081 -4.69 15.32 -27.13
CA ALA A 1081 -5.60 16.15 -27.91
C ALA A 1081 -7.06 15.67 -27.80
N PRO A 1082 -7.68 15.86 -26.62
CA PRO A 1082 -9.03 16.42 -26.63
C PRO A 1082 -9.25 17.40 -25.46
N CYS A 1083 -8.86 18.66 -25.66
CA CYS A 1083 -9.80 19.76 -25.40
C CYS A 1083 -10.49 20.09 -26.72
N ILE A 1084 -11.21 19.12 -27.28
CA ILE A 1084 -12.36 19.46 -28.09
C ILE A 1084 -13.41 19.77 -27.05
N CYS A 1085 -13.75 21.05 -26.89
CA CYS A 1085 -14.96 21.44 -26.17
C CYS A 1085 -16.05 20.48 -26.65
N PRO A 1086 -16.63 19.63 -25.79
CA PRO A 1086 -17.67 18.73 -26.23
C PRO A 1086 -18.75 19.58 -26.89
N ASP A 1087 -18.97 19.31 -28.18
CA ASP A 1087 -20.20 19.72 -28.82
C ASP A 1087 -21.32 19.14 -27.93
N GLU A 1088 -22.15 20.04 -27.40
CA GLU A 1088 -23.39 19.77 -26.68
C GLU A 1088 -23.24 19.24 -25.23
N THR A 1089 -23.04 20.15 -24.27
CA THR A 1089 -23.92 20.36 -23.09
C THR A 1089 -23.36 21.49 -22.21
N PRO A 1090 -24.17 22.45 -21.74
CA PRO A 1090 -23.71 23.57 -20.92
C PRO A 1090 -23.64 23.14 -19.45
N GLU A 1091 -22.67 22.29 -19.08
CA GLU A 1091 -22.27 22.16 -17.67
C GLU A 1091 -20.78 22.42 -17.54
N LYS A 1092 -20.47 23.40 -16.70
CA LYS A 1092 -19.15 24.01 -16.50
C LYS A 1092 -18.07 22.96 -16.22
N SER A 1093 -17.09 22.87 -17.11
CA SER A 1093 -15.76 22.32 -16.80
C SER A 1093 -15.05 23.26 -15.81
N ILE A 1094 -14.59 22.70 -14.70
CA ILE A 1094 -13.98 23.38 -13.54
C ILE A 1094 -12.51 23.71 -13.84
N CYS A 1095 -12.28 24.58 -14.83
CA CYS A 1095 -11.04 25.36 -14.92
C CYS A 1095 -11.20 26.75 -14.25
N GLU A 1096 -11.96 26.80 -13.15
CA GLU A 1096 -11.98 27.91 -12.18
C GLU A 1096 -11.65 27.36 -10.78
#